data_AF-A0ABC9FJU1-F1
#
_entry.id   AF-A0ABC9FJU1-F1
#
_cell.length_a   1.000
_cell.length_b   1.000
_cell.length_c   1.000
_cell.angle_alpha   90.00
_cell.angle_beta   90.00
_cell.angle_gamma   90.00
#
_symmetry.space_group_name_H-M   'P 1'
#
loop_
_entity.id
_entity.type
_entity.pdbx_description
1 polymer ?
#
loop_
_entity_poly.entity_id
_entity_poly.type
_entity_poly.pdbx_seq_one_letter_code
_entity_poly.pdbx_strand_id
1 'polypeptide(L)'
;MMRVAVVGGGLGGLAAAHELARSGGARVTVYDKEEHLGGNKAMAVDDGAGGGRVPVDLGCIDGRVPVDLGCMVFNPMTSPNMMKWFEGLGVEMEASDDMSFSASISLGKGGQGFEWGSRNGLSGVLAQKSNLLSPRFWLVVREILKFKNHALEYLEDHGRNPDHNETLGQFIKSNGYSQLFQDAYLIPMCACIWSSSPQGVLGFPALFVLSFLRDNHLLELFGRPQWLTVKGGSGSYVNKVREELESMGCQIKTGCEVNSVSKFNEGYRILGADGSDEMYDRVIFGLHAPDALKVLGAEATHEELRVLGAFQYIYSDVYFHCDESLMPRNFLAWSARNFLGTSGGVCVTFWLNILQNIESPRPFLVTFNPPRVPNHVFLKWHTSHPIPSMASAKATIELNNIQGKRGIWFCGPYQGYRWHEDNVKAGKVAASELLQRKCDLLVNPKPMAPSWTEAGARLLVLKHFDRYIRIGNMSILEDGGTMFSFGRSCERCQTKTVIQVHDPQFYWKVATEADLGFAYAYIHGYVTFADNRDGLLNLILITFANRGERKRLMRSSATKSNPIRKGLWSPWLKFTGIACAKYILRHASRNNSVSKAAKNISKHYDLSNDFFALYLDPSMTYSSGIFKAEDGSLEAAQLRKINSLINKAKVESGHHVLDIGSGWGTLAVELVKKTGCKYTGITLSEEQLKYSKRKVKEAGLEDRITFLLCDYRQIPASQKFDRIISCEMIEHVGHEYMDDFFSSCEYHLAEHGLFVLQFIAVSEELYDKLRKRPEFIKEYIFPGGCLPSLARVVSAMTNSSSFCVQHVENIGDHYYTTLMHWRDNFVANRKKVAALGFDETFMRTWQYYLTYCAAMFKSRSVLDYQMVFSRTCDAKVPSYLVIEE
;
A
#
# COMPACT_ATOMS: atom_id res chain seq x y z
N MET A 1 39.99 -14.32 -12.13
CA MET A 1 39.06 -13.94 -11.05
C MET A 1 39.79 -14.07 -9.74
N MET A 2 39.63 -13.08 -8.87
CA MET A 2 40.23 -13.06 -7.55
C MET A 2 39.55 -14.08 -6.63
N ARG A 3 40.29 -14.82 -5.81
CA ARG A 3 39.76 -15.71 -4.76
C ARG A 3 39.53 -14.91 -3.49
N VAL A 4 38.29 -14.92 -3.00
CA VAL A 4 37.91 -14.20 -1.78
C VAL A 4 37.33 -15.17 -0.78
N ALA A 5 37.84 -15.11 0.46
CA ALA A 5 37.25 -15.82 1.57
C ALA A 5 36.34 -14.88 2.38
N VAL A 6 35.14 -15.34 2.69
CA VAL A 6 34.24 -14.71 3.64
C VAL A 6 34.17 -15.57 4.88
N VAL A 7 34.72 -15.09 5.99
CA VAL A 7 34.80 -15.83 7.25
C VAL A 7 33.66 -15.38 8.16
N GLY A 8 32.67 -16.25 8.38
CA GLY A 8 31.41 -15.99 9.08
C GLY A 8 30.22 -15.95 8.11
N GLY A 9 29.36 -16.97 8.15
CA GLY A 9 28.15 -17.11 7.32
C GLY A 9 26.90 -16.50 7.95
N GLY A 10 27.04 -15.50 8.82
CA GLY A 10 25.94 -14.68 9.31
C GLY A 10 25.39 -13.73 8.23
N LEU A 11 24.33 -12.97 8.56
CA LEU A 11 23.62 -12.10 7.63
C LEU A 11 24.54 -11.16 6.81
N GLY A 12 25.54 -10.52 7.45
CA GLY A 12 26.48 -9.62 6.79
C GLY A 12 27.48 -10.35 5.89
N GLY A 13 27.99 -11.51 6.31
CA GLY A 13 28.87 -12.34 5.49
C GLY A 13 28.16 -12.88 4.26
N LEU A 14 26.92 -13.35 4.41
CA LEU A 14 26.08 -13.79 3.30
C LEU A 14 25.77 -12.64 2.32
N ALA A 15 25.47 -11.44 2.84
CA ALA A 15 25.26 -10.26 1.99
C ALA A 15 26.52 -9.87 1.21
N ALA A 16 27.70 -9.94 1.85
CA ALA A 16 28.99 -9.70 1.19
C ALA A 16 29.27 -10.73 0.11
N ALA A 17 29.10 -12.02 0.42
CA ALA A 17 29.30 -13.12 -0.52
C ALA A 17 28.38 -13.01 -1.73
N HIS A 18 27.11 -12.64 -1.51
CA HIS A 18 26.11 -12.48 -2.56
C HIS A 18 26.48 -11.34 -3.51
N GLU A 19 26.86 -10.18 -2.99
CA GLU A 19 27.26 -9.03 -3.81
C GLU A 19 28.55 -9.31 -4.60
N LEU A 20 29.53 -10.00 -3.99
CA LEU A 20 30.75 -10.43 -4.66
C LEU A 20 30.45 -11.40 -5.81
N ALA A 21 29.63 -12.41 -5.56
CA ALA A 21 29.27 -13.43 -6.54
C ALA A 21 28.52 -12.83 -7.74
N ARG A 22 27.50 -12.00 -7.47
CA ARG A 22 26.68 -11.32 -8.49
C ARG A 22 27.49 -10.42 -9.41
N SER A 23 28.62 -9.89 -8.92
CA SER A 23 29.51 -9.05 -9.72
C SER A 23 30.24 -9.79 -10.84
N GLY A 24 30.37 -11.12 -10.74
CA GLY A 24 31.17 -11.98 -11.62
C GLY A 24 32.70 -11.80 -11.51
N GLY A 25 33.18 -10.93 -10.62
CA GLY A 25 34.60 -10.57 -10.52
C GLY A 25 35.45 -11.47 -9.61
N ALA A 26 34.81 -12.27 -8.74
CA ALA A 26 35.48 -13.03 -7.69
C ALA A 26 34.94 -14.47 -7.57
N ARG A 27 35.84 -15.40 -7.20
CA ARG A 27 35.49 -16.74 -6.72
C ARG A 27 35.40 -16.71 -5.21
N VAL A 28 34.20 -16.92 -4.67
CA VAL A 28 33.91 -16.72 -3.25
C VAL A 28 33.85 -18.07 -2.53
N THR A 29 34.52 -18.16 -1.38
CA THR A 29 34.32 -19.25 -0.40
C THR A 29 33.80 -18.66 0.90
N VAL A 30 32.67 -19.16 1.39
CA VAL A 30 32.08 -18.79 2.68
C VAL A 30 32.41 -19.86 3.71
N TYR A 31 32.99 -19.45 4.84
CA TYR A 31 33.29 -20.31 5.98
C TYR A 31 32.32 -20.00 7.12
N ASP A 32 31.71 -21.02 7.72
CA ASP A 32 30.94 -20.90 8.96
C ASP A 32 31.32 -22.01 9.93
N LYS A 33 31.44 -21.66 11.21
CA LYS A 33 31.76 -22.61 12.28
C LYS A 33 30.58 -23.52 12.61
N GLU A 34 29.34 -23.06 12.39
CA GLU A 34 28.14 -23.82 12.66
C GLU A 34 27.78 -24.67 11.44
N GLU A 35 27.03 -25.76 11.65
CA GLU A 35 26.53 -26.60 10.55
C GLU A 35 25.47 -25.90 9.69
N HIS A 36 24.91 -24.80 10.18
CA HIS A 36 23.90 -23.99 9.50
C HIS A 36 24.39 -22.55 9.28
N LEU A 37 23.89 -21.91 8.22
CA LEU A 37 24.19 -20.52 7.91
C LEU A 37 23.20 -19.55 8.58
N GLY A 38 23.49 -18.26 8.51
CA GLY A 38 22.61 -17.17 8.97
C GLY A 38 22.85 -16.72 10.41
N GLY A 39 23.60 -17.48 11.21
CA GLY A 39 23.94 -17.16 12.60
C GLY A 39 22.76 -17.15 13.58
N ASN A 40 21.53 -17.37 13.11
CA ASN A 40 20.33 -17.45 13.93
C ASN A 40 19.99 -18.92 14.19
N LYS A 41 19.57 -19.22 15.43
CA LYS A 41 19.10 -20.56 15.79
C LYS A 41 17.62 -20.67 15.46
N ALA A 42 17.21 -21.79 14.87
CA ALA A 42 15.82 -22.18 14.68
C ALA A 42 15.63 -23.60 15.23
N MET A 43 14.45 -23.89 15.79
CA MET A 43 14.14 -25.21 16.37
C MET A 43 12.71 -25.63 16.03
N ALA A 44 12.53 -26.88 15.62
CA ALA A 44 11.20 -27.47 15.45
C ALA A 44 10.71 -28.07 16.78
N VAL A 45 9.56 -27.63 17.27
CA VAL A 45 9.01 -28.00 18.59
C VAL A 45 7.66 -28.69 18.45
N ASP A 46 7.43 -29.72 19.27
CA ASP A 46 6.12 -30.34 19.45
C ASP A 46 5.25 -29.44 20.35
N ASP A 47 4.12 -28.99 19.83
CA ASP A 47 3.20 -28.11 20.53
C ASP A 47 2.24 -28.87 21.48
N GLY A 48 2.28 -30.20 21.48
CA GLY A 48 1.44 -31.07 22.29
C GLY A 48 -0.02 -31.14 21.82
N ALA A 49 -0.35 -30.61 20.63
CA ALA A 49 -1.67 -30.74 20.03
C ALA A 49 -1.77 -32.10 19.34
N GLY A 50 -2.14 -33.14 20.10
CA GLY A 50 -2.24 -34.51 19.59
C GLY A 50 -2.97 -34.61 18.24
N GLY A 51 -2.24 -34.99 17.19
CA GLY A 51 -2.75 -35.56 15.93
C GLY A 51 -3.80 -34.77 15.14
N GLY A 52 -4.01 -33.48 15.39
CA GLY A 52 -5.17 -32.75 14.87
C GLY A 52 -4.85 -31.38 14.27
N ARG A 53 -4.68 -31.34 12.94
CA ARG A 53 -4.73 -30.15 12.07
C ARG A 53 -3.86 -28.96 12.50
N VAL A 54 -2.56 -29.07 12.26
CA VAL A 54 -1.73 -27.88 11.98
C VAL A 54 -1.93 -27.54 10.47
N PRO A 55 -2.27 -26.29 10.09
CA PRO A 55 -2.39 -25.92 8.68
C PRO A 55 -1.09 -26.20 7.92
N VAL A 56 -1.20 -26.87 6.77
CA VAL A 56 -0.08 -27.39 5.96
C VAL A 56 0.79 -26.29 5.33
N ASP A 57 0.42 -25.01 5.47
CA ASP A 57 1.04 -23.88 4.78
C ASP A 57 2.30 -23.29 5.48
N LEU A 58 2.69 -23.77 6.66
CA LEU A 58 3.83 -23.22 7.43
C LEU A 58 5.13 -24.04 7.36
N GLY A 59 5.26 -24.99 6.43
CA GLY A 59 6.48 -25.78 6.29
C GLY A 59 6.74 -26.74 7.46
N CYS A 60 5.68 -27.12 8.19
CA CYS A 60 5.74 -28.10 9.27
C CYS A 60 6.21 -29.46 8.73
N ILE A 61 7.42 -29.86 9.12
CA ILE A 61 7.91 -31.23 8.92
C ILE A 61 7.45 -32.03 10.16
N ASP A 62 6.71 -33.12 9.94
CA ASP A 62 6.29 -34.09 10.96
C ASP A 62 5.51 -33.53 12.17
N GLY A 63 4.60 -32.58 11.95
CA GLY A 63 3.71 -32.07 13.01
C GLY A 63 4.42 -31.20 14.06
N ARG A 64 5.65 -30.76 13.80
CA ARG A 64 6.40 -29.83 14.65
C ARG A 64 6.35 -28.41 14.09
N VAL A 65 6.29 -27.45 14.99
CA VAL A 65 6.27 -26.02 14.66
C VAL A 65 7.71 -25.50 14.57
N PRO A 66 8.16 -24.95 13.43
CA PRO A 66 9.45 -24.27 13.35
C PRO A 66 9.39 -22.94 14.11
N VAL A 67 10.37 -22.72 14.99
CA VAL A 67 10.46 -21.53 15.85
C VAL A 67 11.83 -20.88 15.70
N ASP A 68 11.88 -19.63 15.24
CA ASP A 68 13.11 -18.85 15.20
C ASP A 68 13.46 -18.32 16.60
N LEU A 69 14.72 -18.44 16.98
CA LEU A 69 15.28 -17.99 18.25
C LEU A 69 16.21 -16.77 18.08
N GLY A 70 16.35 -16.27 16.85
CA GLY A 70 17.13 -15.07 16.49
C GLY A 70 16.62 -14.47 15.17
N CYS A 71 16.82 -13.17 14.97
CA CYS A 71 16.34 -12.44 13.77
C CYS A 71 14.83 -12.61 13.49
N MET A 72 14.01 -12.51 14.54
CA MET A 72 12.58 -12.86 14.49
C MET A 72 11.73 -11.87 13.70
N VAL A 73 12.04 -10.57 13.78
CA VAL A 73 11.22 -9.50 13.20
C VAL A 73 12.08 -8.34 12.73
N PHE A 74 11.58 -7.61 11.74
CA PHE A 74 12.18 -6.39 11.21
C PHE A 74 11.11 -5.37 10.81
N ASN A 75 11.51 -4.12 10.62
CA ASN A 75 10.62 -3.02 10.27
C ASN A 75 11.06 -2.43 8.92
N PRO A 76 10.14 -2.22 7.95
CA PRO A 76 10.46 -1.57 6.68
C PRO A 76 11.19 -0.23 6.80
N MET A 77 10.88 0.54 7.85
CA MET A 77 11.53 1.82 8.18
C MET A 77 13.03 1.65 8.43
N THR A 78 13.40 0.64 9.20
CA THR A 78 14.75 0.45 9.72
C THR A 78 15.57 -0.52 8.90
N SER A 79 14.93 -1.32 8.04
CA SER A 79 15.56 -2.42 7.28
C SER A 79 15.32 -2.39 5.75
N PRO A 80 15.41 -1.24 5.06
CA PRO A 80 15.09 -1.15 3.63
C PRO A 80 16.05 -1.94 2.74
N ASN A 81 17.34 -2.00 3.05
CA ASN A 81 18.31 -2.72 2.22
C ASN A 81 18.18 -4.23 2.38
N MET A 82 17.85 -4.70 3.58
CA MET A 82 17.51 -6.09 3.83
C MET A 82 16.23 -6.50 3.10
N MET A 83 15.16 -5.69 3.18
CA MET A 83 13.91 -5.99 2.47
C MET A 83 14.10 -6.04 0.96
N LYS A 84 14.78 -5.05 0.36
CA LYS A 84 15.08 -5.07 -1.07
C LYS A 84 15.91 -6.29 -1.47
N TRP A 85 16.81 -6.74 -0.59
CA TRP A 85 17.58 -7.96 -0.82
C TRP A 85 16.68 -9.20 -0.79
N PHE A 86 15.82 -9.33 0.23
CA PHE A 86 14.85 -10.41 0.36
C PHE A 86 13.85 -10.46 -0.80
N GLU A 87 13.34 -9.32 -1.25
CA GLU A 87 12.46 -9.24 -2.42
C GLU A 87 13.18 -9.71 -3.69
N GLY A 88 14.43 -9.30 -3.90
CA GLY A 88 15.25 -9.76 -5.03
C GLY A 88 15.49 -11.27 -5.02
N LEU A 89 15.54 -11.88 -3.84
CA LEU A 89 15.66 -13.33 -3.62
C LEU A 89 14.31 -14.06 -3.71
N GLY A 90 13.20 -13.33 -3.83
CA GLY A 90 11.84 -13.90 -3.75
C GLY A 90 11.47 -14.44 -2.37
N VAL A 91 12.09 -13.98 -1.29
CA VAL A 91 11.74 -14.34 0.10
C VAL A 91 10.38 -13.73 0.44
N GLU A 92 9.43 -14.57 0.86
CA GLU A 92 8.12 -14.09 1.29
C GLU A 92 8.19 -13.51 2.71
N MET A 93 7.60 -12.34 2.89
CA MET A 93 7.54 -11.64 4.18
C MET A 93 6.07 -11.44 4.57
N GLU A 94 5.76 -11.59 5.85
CA GLU A 94 4.42 -11.42 6.38
C GLU A 94 4.37 -10.47 7.58
N ALA A 95 3.19 -9.95 7.87
CA ALA A 95 2.96 -9.06 9.00
C ALA A 95 3.09 -9.85 10.31
N SER A 96 4.01 -9.43 11.19
CA SER A 96 4.11 -9.93 12.56
C SER A 96 3.01 -9.33 13.44
N ASP A 97 2.36 -10.13 14.29
CA ASP A 97 1.22 -9.68 15.09
C ASP A 97 1.54 -8.50 16.03
N ASP A 98 2.72 -8.48 16.69
CA ASP A 98 3.02 -7.42 17.67
C ASP A 98 4.50 -7.30 18.08
N MET A 99 4.97 -6.07 18.36
CA MET A 99 6.26 -5.75 19.00
C MET A 99 6.10 -4.92 20.30
N SER A 100 5.06 -5.25 21.05
CA SER A 100 4.69 -4.64 22.33
C SER A 100 5.76 -4.80 23.42
N PHE A 101 5.67 -3.94 24.43
CA PHE A 101 6.57 -3.93 25.58
C PHE A 101 5.77 -3.89 26.88
N SER A 102 6.24 -4.62 27.88
CA SER A 102 5.74 -4.59 29.25
C SER A 102 6.87 -4.51 30.26
N ALA A 103 6.54 -3.95 31.42
CA ALA A 103 7.43 -3.96 32.57
C ALA A 103 6.64 -4.43 33.80
N SER A 104 7.23 -5.37 34.54
CA SER A 104 6.78 -5.75 35.89
C SER A 104 7.94 -5.56 36.87
N ILE A 105 7.75 -4.62 37.80
CA ILE A 105 8.78 -4.18 38.72
C ILE A 105 8.30 -4.40 40.15
N SER A 106 9.11 -5.09 40.94
CA SER A 106 8.89 -5.22 42.38
C SER A 106 9.67 -4.15 43.14
N LEU A 107 8.96 -3.20 43.76
CA LEU A 107 9.55 -2.15 44.59
C LEU A 107 9.77 -2.66 46.03
N GLY A 108 10.78 -3.51 46.23
CA GLY A 108 11.28 -3.92 47.56
C GLY A 108 10.27 -4.61 48.50
N LYS A 109 10.73 -4.97 49.72
CA LYS A 109 9.86 -5.58 50.76
C LYS A 109 8.88 -4.53 51.31
N GLY A 110 7.66 -4.52 50.78
CA GLY A 110 6.53 -3.73 51.28
C GLY A 110 5.96 -2.67 50.32
N GLY A 111 6.59 -2.44 49.15
CA GLY A 111 6.02 -1.57 48.11
C GLY A 111 5.02 -2.32 47.22
N GLN A 112 3.92 -1.66 46.83
CA GLN A 112 3.08 -2.18 45.74
C GLN A 112 3.91 -2.22 44.45
N GLY A 113 4.00 -3.39 43.83
CA GLY A 113 4.65 -3.55 42.52
C GLY A 113 3.99 -2.71 41.44
N PHE A 114 4.73 -2.45 40.37
CA PHE A 114 4.31 -1.65 39.22
C PHE A 114 4.29 -2.52 37.96
N GLU A 115 3.09 -2.84 37.46
CA GLU A 115 2.90 -3.63 36.23
C GLU A 115 2.10 -2.85 35.16
N TRP A 116 2.62 -2.83 33.93
CA TRP A 116 1.93 -2.28 32.77
C TRP A 116 2.43 -2.91 31.46
N GLY A 117 1.61 -2.88 30.41
CA GLY A 117 1.98 -3.36 29.08
C GLY A 117 1.33 -2.56 27.95
N SER A 118 1.94 -2.55 26.76
CA SER A 118 1.47 -1.73 25.64
C SER A 118 0.56 -2.46 24.64
N ARG A 119 0.47 -3.79 24.69
CA ARG A 119 -0.26 -4.62 23.71
C ARG A 119 -1.76 -4.32 23.66
N ASN A 120 -2.42 -4.37 24.81
CA ASN A 120 -3.88 -4.31 24.90
C ASN A 120 -4.43 -2.86 24.98
N GLY A 121 -3.68 -1.87 24.50
CA GLY A 121 -4.05 -0.46 24.59
C GLY A 121 -4.26 -0.03 26.05
N LEU A 122 -5.36 0.69 26.33
CA LEU A 122 -5.65 1.21 27.68
C LEU A 122 -5.78 0.11 28.74
N SER A 123 -6.30 -1.08 28.40
CA SER A 123 -6.43 -2.17 29.38
C SER A 123 -5.08 -2.82 29.74
N GLY A 124 -4.08 -2.74 28.85
CA GLY A 124 -2.70 -3.15 29.15
C GLY A 124 -1.95 -2.08 29.95
N VAL A 125 -2.10 -0.81 29.59
CA VAL A 125 -1.48 0.32 30.29
C VAL A 125 -2.01 0.44 31.72
N LEU A 126 -3.29 0.12 31.92
CA LEU A 126 -3.97 0.06 33.22
C LEU A 126 -4.19 -1.39 33.69
N ALA A 127 -3.30 -2.33 33.31
CA ALA A 127 -3.40 -3.72 33.72
C ALA A 127 -3.63 -3.81 35.25
N GLN A 128 -2.89 -3.02 36.01
CA GLN A 128 -3.13 -2.80 37.43
C GLN A 128 -4.10 -1.63 37.64
N LYS A 129 -5.39 -1.93 37.86
CA LYS A 129 -6.48 -0.92 37.96
C LYS A 129 -6.26 0.18 39.01
N SER A 130 -5.51 -0.11 40.08
CA SER A 130 -5.14 0.90 41.09
C SER A 130 -4.27 2.04 40.53
N ASN A 131 -3.60 1.83 39.39
CA ASN A 131 -2.79 2.85 38.73
C ASN A 131 -3.63 4.04 38.24
N LEU A 132 -4.93 3.84 37.95
CA LEU A 132 -5.83 4.91 37.54
C LEU A 132 -5.93 6.02 38.59
N LEU A 133 -5.87 5.65 39.87
CA LEU A 133 -5.97 6.56 41.02
C LEU A 133 -4.60 6.93 41.61
N SER A 134 -3.49 6.50 40.99
CA SER A 134 -2.15 6.72 41.50
C SER A 134 -1.53 7.98 40.89
N PRO A 135 -1.25 9.03 41.67
CA PRO A 135 -0.56 10.23 41.16
C PRO A 135 0.83 9.90 40.59
N ARG A 136 1.49 8.87 41.15
CA ARG A 136 2.80 8.37 40.70
C ARG A 136 2.74 7.80 39.27
N PHE A 137 1.67 7.10 38.93
CA PHE A 137 1.48 6.55 37.58
C PHE A 137 1.30 7.66 36.53
N TRP A 138 0.44 8.64 36.83
CA TRP A 138 0.21 9.77 35.93
C TRP A 138 1.44 10.67 35.75
N LEU A 139 2.30 10.76 36.77
CA LEU A 139 3.62 11.41 36.62
C LEU A 139 4.47 10.72 35.54
N VAL A 140 4.57 9.39 35.57
CA VAL A 140 5.31 8.61 34.56
C VAL A 140 4.71 8.79 33.17
N VAL A 141 3.37 8.71 33.03
CA VAL A 141 2.70 8.92 31.74
C VAL A 141 3.00 10.31 31.18
N ARG A 142 2.95 11.36 32.03
CA ARG A 142 3.30 12.72 31.64
C ARG A 142 4.76 12.83 31.21
N GLU A 143 5.68 12.19 31.93
CA GLU A 143 7.11 12.19 31.62
C GLU A 143 7.44 11.42 30.34
N ILE A 144 6.73 10.32 30.03
CA ILE A 144 6.85 9.61 28.74
C ILE A 144 6.47 10.54 27.57
N LEU A 145 5.34 11.26 27.69
CA LEU A 145 4.92 12.22 26.66
C LEU A 145 5.91 13.38 26.51
N LYS A 146 6.45 13.88 27.63
CA LYS A 146 7.51 14.91 27.62
C LYS A 146 8.81 14.41 26.99
N PHE A 147 9.21 13.18 27.31
CA PHE A 147 10.42 12.53 26.81
C PHE A 147 10.42 12.38 25.29
N LYS A 148 9.28 12.05 24.69
CA LYS A 148 9.15 12.02 23.22
C LYS A 148 9.57 13.36 22.59
N ASN A 149 9.02 14.48 23.06
CA ASN A 149 9.30 15.79 22.47
C ASN A 149 10.75 16.20 22.67
N HIS A 150 11.26 16.09 23.90
CA HIS A 150 12.66 16.42 24.19
C HIS A 150 13.64 15.55 23.42
N ALA A 151 13.33 14.26 23.20
CA ALA A 151 14.14 13.37 22.38
C ALA A 151 14.17 13.80 20.91
N LEU A 152 13.04 14.26 20.37
CA LEU A 152 12.98 14.74 18.99
C LEU A 152 13.72 16.06 18.81
N GLU A 153 13.50 17.03 19.71
CA GLU A 153 14.23 18.32 19.74
C GLU A 153 15.74 18.10 19.85
N TYR A 154 16.17 17.21 20.76
CA TYR A 154 17.57 16.86 20.92
C TYR A 154 18.21 16.34 19.61
N LEU A 155 17.50 15.46 18.90
CA LEU A 155 17.97 14.88 17.65
C LEU A 155 17.97 15.87 16.48
N GLU A 156 17.11 16.89 16.52
CA GLU A 156 17.11 18.01 15.57
C GLU A 156 18.29 18.94 15.82
N ASP A 157 18.53 19.33 17.07
CA ASP A 157 19.57 20.28 17.47
C ASP A 157 20.98 19.71 17.29
N HIS A 158 21.19 18.44 17.63
CA HIS A 158 22.53 17.84 17.67
C HIS A 158 22.86 17.06 16.39
N GLY A 159 21.87 16.82 15.52
CA GLY A 159 22.03 16.09 14.27
C GLY A 159 22.83 14.80 14.41
N ARG A 160 23.42 14.30 13.31
CA ARG A 160 24.42 13.21 13.38
C ARG A 160 25.79 13.78 13.77
N ASN A 161 25.91 14.62 14.80
CA ASN A 161 27.22 15.05 15.27
C ASN A 161 27.83 13.93 16.15
N PRO A 162 28.79 13.14 15.62
CA PRO A 162 29.33 12.01 16.37
C PRO A 162 30.22 12.41 17.55
N ASP A 163 30.69 13.66 17.60
CA ASP A 163 31.58 14.16 18.65
C ASP A 163 30.81 14.61 19.90
N HIS A 164 29.48 14.46 19.91
CA HIS A 164 28.66 14.83 21.05
C HIS A 164 28.76 13.77 22.15
N ASN A 165 29.47 14.11 23.23
CA ASN A 165 29.87 13.18 24.30
C ASN A 165 28.89 13.13 25.49
N GLU A 166 27.60 13.35 25.26
CA GLU A 166 26.61 13.28 26.33
C GLU A 166 26.05 11.87 26.52
N THR A 167 26.07 11.40 27.78
CA THR A 167 25.47 10.12 28.19
C THR A 167 23.96 10.25 28.39
N LEU A 168 23.24 9.13 28.29
CA LEU A 168 21.80 9.08 28.57
C LEU A 168 21.51 9.57 29.99
N GLY A 169 22.33 9.23 30.98
CA GLY A 169 22.17 9.70 32.35
C GLY A 169 22.30 11.23 32.48
N GLN A 170 23.21 11.86 31.74
CA GLN A 170 23.34 13.32 31.70
C GLN A 170 22.12 13.99 31.06
N PHE A 171 21.64 13.46 29.93
CA PHE A 171 20.43 13.93 29.24
C PHE A 171 19.20 13.86 30.15
N ILE A 172 19.06 12.76 30.89
CA ILE A 172 17.93 12.56 31.80
C ILE A 172 18.01 13.53 33.00
N LYS A 173 19.20 13.75 33.53
CA LYS A 173 19.44 14.68 34.64
C LYS A 173 19.20 16.14 34.24
N SER A 174 19.68 16.56 33.06
CA SER A 174 19.54 17.94 32.55
C SER A 174 18.08 18.32 32.29
N ASN A 175 17.25 17.37 31.88
CA ASN A 175 15.83 17.55 31.60
C ASN A 175 14.89 17.33 32.80
N GLY A 176 15.45 16.96 33.96
CA GLY A 176 14.74 16.87 35.24
C GLY A 176 13.74 15.72 35.33
N TYR A 177 14.02 14.55 34.74
CA TYR A 177 13.14 13.39 34.83
C TYR A 177 13.25 12.68 36.19
N SER A 178 12.12 12.20 36.69
CA SER A 178 12.05 11.49 37.98
C SER A 178 12.77 10.12 37.95
N GLN A 179 13.24 9.68 39.12
CA GLN A 179 13.76 8.30 39.29
C GLN A 179 12.70 7.26 38.95
N LEU A 180 11.43 7.56 39.26
CA LEU A 180 10.31 6.67 38.95
C LEU A 180 10.14 6.45 37.44
N PHE A 181 10.27 7.49 36.61
CA PHE A 181 10.24 7.34 35.15
C PHE A 181 11.40 6.49 34.64
N GLN A 182 12.60 6.69 35.18
CA GLN A 182 13.78 5.90 34.83
C GLN A 182 13.55 4.42 35.13
N ASP A 183 13.14 4.10 36.36
CA ASP A 183 12.96 2.73 36.83
C ASP A 183 11.74 2.04 36.21
N ALA A 184 10.66 2.79 35.94
CA ALA A 184 9.38 2.25 35.47
C ALA A 184 9.27 2.10 33.94
N TYR A 185 10.06 2.86 33.18
CA TYR A 185 9.92 2.94 31.72
C TYR A 185 11.28 2.86 31.00
N LEU A 186 12.18 3.83 31.23
CA LEU A 186 13.37 3.98 30.39
C LEU A 186 14.38 2.84 30.55
N ILE A 187 14.75 2.53 31.79
CA ILE A 187 15.71 1.47 32.09
C ILE A 187 15.15 0.10 31.66
N PRO A 188 13.92 -0.30 32.04
CA PRO A 188 13.31 -1.53 31.53
C PRO A 188 13.32 -1.64 30.01
N MET A 189 12.99 -0.55 29.31
CA MET A 189 12.96 -0.54 27.85
C MET A 189 14.35 -0.77 27.25
N CYS A 190 15.37 -0.04 27.72
CA CYS A 190 16.74 -0.19 27.25
C CYS A 190 17.34 -1.55 27.65
N ALA A 191 17.04 -2.04 28.85
CA ALA A 191 17.47 -3.34 29.33
C ALA A 191 16.87 -4.48 28.49
N CYS A 192 15.64 -4.36 28.00
CA CYS A 192 15.08 -5.32 27.05
C CYS A 192 15.75 -5.33 25.67
N ILE A 193 16.37 -4.23 25.28
CA ILE A 193 17.02 -4.07 23.96
C ILE A 193 18.47 -4.56 24.03
N TRP A 194 19.21 -4.16 25.07
CA TRP A 194 20.65 -4.40 25.18
C TRP A 194 21.05 -5.35 26.31
N SER A 195 20.09 -5.94 27.03
CA SER A 195 20.31 -6.84 28.18
C SER A 195 21.27 -6.30 29.24
N SER A 196 21.43 -4.97 29.30
CA SER A 196 22.42 -4.28 30.14
C SER A 196 21.83 -3.92 31.49
N SER A 197 22.67 -3.92 32.52
CA SER A 197 22.29 -3.48 33.87
C SER A 197 21.79 -2.03 33.87
N PRO A 198 20.97 -1.63 34.87
CA PRO A 198 20.51 -0.25 35.03
C PRO A 198 21.62 0.80 34.96
N GLN A 199 22.75 0.55 35.63
CA GLN A 199 23.91 1.45 35.62
C GLN A 199 24.56 1.51 34.23
N GLY A 200 24.63 0.39 33.50
CA GLY A 200 25.15 0.34 32.15
C GLY A 200 24.30 1.16 31.17
N VAL A 201 22.98 1.08 31.28
CA VAL A 201 22.03 1.82 30.41
C VAL A 201 22.26 3.34 30.50
N LEU A 202 22.44 3.88 31.71
CA LEU A 202 22.65 5.32 31.89
C LEU A 202 24.01 5.81 31.35
N GLY A 203 24.96 4.90 31.16
CA GLY A 203 26.27 5.18 30.55
C GLY A 203 26.27 5.18 29.02
N PHE A 204 25.18 4.76 28.37
CA PHE A 204 25.10 4.74 26.92
C PHE A 204 25.11 6.15 26.31
N PRO A 205 25.62 6.34 25.08
CA PRO A 205 25.55 7.62 24.39
C PRO A 205 24.08 8.04 24.16
N ALA A 206 23.70 9.25 24.57
CA ALA A 206 22.32 9.73 24.45
C ALA A 206 21.86 9.76 22.99
N LEU A 207 22.69 10.30 22.10
CA LEU A 207 22.39 10.37 20.66
C LEU A 207 22.07 8.99 20.06
N PHE A 208 22.80 7.95 20.48
CA PHE A 208 22.58 6.58 20.04
C PHE A 208 21.23 6.04 20.52
N VAL A 209 20.96 6.12 21.82
CA VAL A 209 19.74 5.57 22.42
C VAL A 209 18.51 6.29 21.87
N LEU A 210 18.53 7.62 21.82
CA LEU A 210 17.42 8.42 21.33
C LEU A 210 17.16 8.17 19.84
N SER A 211 18.22 8.05 19.03
CA SER A 211 18.09 7.68 17.61
C SER A 211 17.47 6.30 17.45
N PHE A 212 17.90 5.32 18.25
CA PHE A 212 17.33 3.97 18.23
C PHE A 212 15.84 3.98 18.59
N LEU A 213 15.45 4.69 19.67
CA LEU A 213 14.06 4.77 20.12
C LEU A 213 13.15 5.46 19.09
N ARG A 214 13.64 6.53 18.43
CA ARG A 214 12.92 7.20 17.33
C ARG A 214 12.76 6.26 16.15
N ASP A 215 13.85 5.69 15.66
CA ASP A 215 13.87 4.91 14.41
C ASP A 215 13.03 3.61 14.54
N ASN A 216 12.92 3.06 15.75
CA ASN A 216 12.08 1.88 16.03
C ASN A 216 10.68 2.21 16.56
N HIS A 217 10.27 3.49 16.55
CA HIS A 217 8.97 3.97 17.05
C HIS A 217 8.65 3.55 18.50
N LEU A 218 9.67 3.46 19.35
CA LEU A 218 9.54 3.09 20.76
C LEU A 218 9.21 4.28 21.67
N LEU A 219 9.25 5.50 21.13
CA LEU A 219 8.80 6.72 21.81
C LEU A 219 7.26 6.85 21.89
N GLU A 220 6.51 6.00 21.17
CA GLU A 220 5.05 6.08 21.07
C GLU A 220 4.34 5.02 21.93
N LEU A 221 3.36 5.45 22.73
CA LEU A 221 2.52 4.55 23.52
C LEU A 221 1.45 3.82 22.67
N PHE A 222 1.01 4.43 21.57
CA PHE A 222 -0.05 3.92 20.69
C PHE A 222 0.33 4.13 19.22
N GLY A 223 -0.20 3.30 18.31
CA GLY A 223 -0.05 3.50 16.86
C GLY A 223 1.30 3.02 16.28
N ARG A 224 1.85 1.93 16.82
CA ARG A 224 3.13 1.37 16.40
C ARG A 224 3.11 0.92 14.93
N PRO A 225 4.25 1.00 14.21
CA PRO A 225 4.36 0.51 12.85
C PRO A 225 4.16 -1.01 12.80
N GLN A 226 3.65 -1.49 11.67
CA GLN A 226 3.61 -2.92 11.38
C GLN A 226 5.03 -3.48 11.28
N TRP A 227 5.35 -4.46 12.12
CA TRP A 227 6.59 -5.25 11.98
C TRP A 227 6.34 -6.41 11.01
N LEU A 228 7.41 -6.86 10.36
CA LEU A 228 7.41 -8.00 9.45
C LEU A 228 8.24 -9.14 10.03
N THR A 229 7.88 -10.36 9.65
CA THR A 229 8.68 -11.56 9.84
C THR A 229 8.83 -12.31 8.51
N VAL A 230 9.81 -13.20 8.41
CA VAL A 230 10.01 -14.02 7.21
C VAL A 230 9.03 -15.20 7.27
N LYS A 231 8.23 -15.38 6.21
CA LYS A 231 7.30 -16.51 6.14
C LYS A 231 8.07 -17.82 6.01
N GLY A 232 7.76 -18.78 6.88
CA GLY A 232 8.53 -20.02 7.03
C GLY A 232 9.83 -19.87 7.82
N GLY A 233 10.02 -18.72 8.49
CA GLY A 233 11.15 -18.46 9.38
C GLY A 233 12.48 -18.18 8.68
N SER A 234 13.53 -18.00 9.48
CA SER A 234 14.87 -17.61 9.04
C SER A 234 15.52 -18.63 8.09
N GLY A 235 15.19 -19.91 8.23
CA GLY A 235 15.65 -20.97 7.30
C GLY A 235 15.23 -20.72 5.86
N SER A 236 14.06 -20.09 5.63
CA SER A 236 13.53 -19.79 4.29
C SER A 236 14.48 -18.87 3.50
N TYR A 237 14.92 -17.75 4.08
CA TYR A 237 15.82 -16.83 3.38
C TYR A 237 17.24 -17.40 3.28
N VAL A 238 17.72 -18.08 4.33
CA VAL A 238 19.07 -18.67 4.35
C VAL A 238 19.22 -19.71 3.23
N ASN A 239 18.22 -20.55 3.03
CA ASN A 239 18.24 -21.56 1.96
C ASN A 239 18.24 -20.90 0.57
N LYS A 240 17.39 -19.89 0.34
CA LYS A 240 17.39 -19.16 -0.94
C LYS A 240 18.72 -18.49 -1.25
N VAL A 241 19.35 -17.87 -0.24
CA VAL A 241 20.69 -17.27 -0.41
C VAL A 241 21.73 -18.34 -0.71
N ARG A 242 21.70 -19.47 -0.01
CA ARG A 242 22.60 -20.62 -0.27
C ARG A 242 22.47 -21.11 -1.72
N GLU A 243 21.24 -21.41 -2.15
CA GLU A 243 20.95 -21.89 -3.50
C GLU A 243 21.45 -20.93 -4.57
N GLU A 244 21.22 -19.62 -4.39
CA GLU A 244 21.69 -18.62 -5.36
C GLU A 244 23.22 -18.52 -5.37
N LEU A 245 23.87 -18.50 -4.20
CA LEU A 245 25.34 -18.49 -4.09
C LEU A 245 25.98 -19.71 -4.77
N GLU A 246 25.44 -20.91 -4.52
CA GLU A 246 25.90 -22.16 -5.14
C GLU A 246 25.66 -22.14 -6.65
N SER A 247 24.52 -21.61 -7.12
CA SER A 247 24.24 -21.45 -8.56
C SER A 247 25.23 -20.52 -9.26
N MET A 248 25.77 -19.53 -8.54
CA MET A 248 26.83 -18.62 -9.00
C MET A 248 28.24 -19.21 -8.85
N GLY A 249 28.37 -20.47 -8.40
CA GLY A 249 29.64 -21.17 -8.24
C GLY A 249 30.41 -20.83 -6.97
N CYS A 250 29.75 -20.27 -5.95
CA CYS A 250 30.36 -20.06 -4.64
C CYS A 250 30.52 -21.38 -3.89
N GLN A 251 31.60 -21.50 -3.12
CA GLN A 251 31.81 -22.63 -2.21
C GLN A 251 31.35 -22.26 -0.81
N ILE A 252 30.59 -23.12 -0.16
CA ILE A 252 30.09 -22.91 1.20
C ILE A 252 30.63 -24.05 2.08
N LYS A 253 31.30 -23.70 3.18
CA LYS A 253 31.92 -24.62 4.13
C LYS A 253 31.34 -24.36 5.52
N THR A 254 30.34 -25.15 5.90
CA THR A 254 29.73 -25.17 7.23
C THR A 254 30.42 -26.18 8.14
N GLY A 255 30.30 -26.02 9.46
CA GLY A 255 31.01 -26.84 10.45
C GLY A 255 32.53 -26.64 10.42
N CYS A 256 33.00 -25.57 9.77
CA CYS A 256 34.41 -25.30 9.51
C CYS A 256 34.83 -24.01 10.25
N GLU A 257 35.22 -24.15 11.52
CA GLU A 257 35.78 -23.04 12.28
C GLU A 257 37.14 -22.63 11.72
N VAL A 258 37.33 -21.34 11.44
CA VAL A 258 38.61 -20.78 11.02
C VAL A 258 39.42 -20.42 12.27
N ASN A 259 40.58 -21.06 12.44
CA ASN A 259 41.45 -20.84 13.59
C ASN A 259 42.37 -19.63 13.42
N SER A 260 42.92 -19.45 12.21
CA SER A 260 43.82 -18.34 11.95
C SER A 260 43.76 -17.86 10.51
N VAL A 261 43.97 -16.57 10.33
CA VAL A 261 44.19 -15.93 9.02
C VAL A 261 45.50 -15.17 9.09
N SER A 262 46.47 -15.58 8.29
CA SER A 262 47.82 -14.99 8.28
C SER A 262 48.22 -14.53 6.88
N LYS A 263 49.03 -13.48 6.81
CA LYS A 263 49.54 -13.00 5.52
C LYS A 263 50.60 -13.97 5.01
N PHE A 264 50.45 -14.43 3.77
CA PHE A 264 51.44 -15.28 3.12
C PHE A 264 51.62 -14.83 1.67
N ASN A 265 52.83 -14.36 1.34
CA ASN A 265 53.15 -13.68 0.08
C ASN A 265 52.20 -12.48 -0.19
N GLU A 266 51.58 -12.43 -1.36
CA GLU A 266 50.64 -11.38 -1.79
C GLU A 266 49.17 -11.64 -1.37
N GLY A 267 48.91 -12.75 -0.67
CA GLY A 267 47.58 -13.16 -0.23
C GLY A 267 47.51 -13.58 1.24
N TYR A 268 46.49 -14.36 1.56
CA TYR A 268 46.12 -14.78 2.90
C TYR A 268 45.97 -16.30 2.97
N ARG A 269 46.60 -16.89 3.97
CA ARG A 269 46.47 -18.29 4.33
C ARG A 269 45.39 -18.42 5.40
N ILE A 270 44.41 -19.28 5.15
CA ILE A 270 43.30 -19.59 6.06
C ILE A 270 43.45 -21.02 6.56
N LEU A 271 43.61 -21.15 7.88
CA LEU A 271 43.73 -22.44 8.55
C LEU A 271 42.42 -22.78 9.28
N GLY A 272 41.75 -23.85 8.84
CA GLY A 272 40.57 -24.40 9.50
C GLY A 272 40.92 -25.27 10.71
N ALA A 273 39.97 -25.46 11.62
CA ALA A 273 40.09 -26.32 12.78
C ALA A 273 40.17 -27.81 12.42
N ASP A 274 39.66 -28.18 11.25
CA ASP A 274 39.76 -29.50 10.64
C ASP A 274 41.14 -29.78 10.00
N GLY A 275 42.05 -28.81 10.05
CA GLY A 275 43.37 -28.88 9.40
C GLY A 275 43.36 -28.47 7.93
N SER A 276 42.24 -27.97 7.41
CA SER A 276 42.19 -27.39 6.06
C SER A 276 43.11 -26.15 5.97
N ASP A 277 43.78 -26.01 4.82
CA ASP A 277 44.80 -24.98 4.60
C ASP A 277 44.67 -24.44 3.18
N GLU A 278 44.14 -23.23 3.05
CA GLU A 278 43.80 -22.64 1.75
C GLU A 278 44.25 -21.19 1.60
N MET A 279 44.60 -20.85 0.35
CA MET A 279 45.10 -19.54 -0.04
C MET A 279 44.05 -18.71 -0.76
N TYR A 280 43.91 -17.46 -0.32
CA TYR A 280 42.98 -16.48 -0.88
C TYR A 280 43.69 -15.15 -1.15
N ASP A 281 43.23 -14.40 -2.14
CA ASP A 281 43.82 -13.09 -2.44
C ASP A 281 43.37 -12.04 -1.42
N ARG A 282 42.11 -12.13 -0.97
CA ARG A 282 41.46 -11.16 -0.08
C ARG A 282 40.53 -11.86 0.91
N VAL A 283 40.29 -11.22 2.05
CA VAL A 283 39.44 -11.76 3.12
C VAL A 283 38.41 -10.73 3.58
N ILE A 284 37.17 -11.16 3.78
CA ILE A 284 36.13 -10.41 4.47
C ILE A 284 35.77 -11.15 5.75
N PHE A 285 35.89 -10.50 6.91
CA PHE A 285 35.43 -11.03 8.19
C PHE A 285 33.98 -10.61 8.43
N GLY A 286 33.06 -11.57 8.33
CA GLY A 286 31.66 -11.51 8.78
C GLY A 286 31.47 -11.93 10.25
N LEU A 287 32.49 -11.71 11.10
CA LEU A 287 32.53 -12.14 12.49
C LEU A 287 32.25 -10.98 13.45
N HIS A 288 31.96 -11.29 14.72
CA HIS A 288 31.99 -10.30 15.79
C HIS A 288 33.43 -9.77 15.97
N ALA A 289 33.58 -8.52 16.40
CA ALA A 289 34.91 -7.87 16.46
C ALA A 289 35.93 -8.64 17.34
N PRO A 290 35.57 -9.18 18.53
CA PRO A 290 36.47 -10.02 19.33
C PRO A 290 36.87 -11.31 18.63
N ASP A 291 35.95 -11.93 17.89
CA ASP A 291 36.22 -13.18 17.15
C ASP A 291 37.15 -12.91 15.96
N ALA A 292 36.99 -11.79 15.26
CA ALA A 292 37.92 -11.36 14.21
C ALA A 292 39.33 -11.12 14.78
N LEU A 293 39.45 -10.46 15.94
CA LEU A 293 40.74 -10.28 16.61
C LEU A 293 41.36 -11.61 17.06
N LYS A 294 40.55 -12.56 17.53
CA LYS A 294 41.01 -13.91 17.90
C LYS A 294 41.59 -14.65 16.68
N VAL A 295 40.91 -14.59 15.53
CA VAL A 295 41.36 -15.24 14.29
C VAL A 295 42.60 -14.56 13.69
N LEU A 296 42.73 -13.24 13.82
CA LEU A 296 43.94 -12.52 13.41
C LEU A 296 45.12 -12.80 14.34
N GLY A 297 44.89 -12.95 15.65
CA GLY A 297 45.94 -13.24 16.63
C GLY A 297 47.08 -12.21 16.55
N ALA A 298 48.32 -12.70 16.42
CA ALA A 298 49.51 -11.85 16.32
C ALA A 298 49.59 -11.01 15.04
N GLU A 299 48.78 -11.32 14.02
CA GLU A 299 48.72 -10.58 12.74
C GLU A 299 47.83 -9.33 12.83
N ALA A 300 47.15 -9.10 13.95
CA ALA A 300 46.35 -7.90 14.16
C ALA A 300 47.25 -6.67 14.30
N THR A 301 47.02 -5.67 13.46
CA THR A 301 47.76 -4.40 13.52
C THR A 301 47.33 -3.57 14.74
N HIS A 302 48.16 -2.58 15.13
CA HIS A 302 47.83 -1.68 16.23
C HIS A 302 46.49 -0.95 16.03
N GLU A 303 46.22 -0.47 14.81
CA GLU A 303 44.95 0.20 14.49
C GLU A 303 43.76 -0.77 14.51
N GLU A 304 43.91 -2.00 14.02
CA GLU A 304 42.85 -3.01 14.10
C GLU A 304 42.53 -3.38 15.56
N LEU A 305 43.55 -3.57 16.41
CA LEU A 305 43.36 -3.82 17.85
C LEU A 305 42.63 -2.66 18.53
N ARG A 306 43.02 -1.42 18.21
CA ARG A 306 42.44 -0.20 18.79
C ARG A 306 40.98 0.00 18.37
N VAL A 307 40.68 -0.15 17.08
CA VAL A 307 39.33 0.07 16.53
C VAL A 307 38.41 -1.10 16.86
N LEU A 308 38.80 -2.35 16.58
CA LEU A 308 37.94 -3.51 16.83
C LEU A 308 37.80 -3.80 18.33
N GLY A 309 38.83 -3.51 19.14
CA GLY A 309 38.81 -3.68 20.60
C GLY A 309 37.90 -2.69 21.33
N ALA A 310 37.46 -1.61 20.66
CA ALA A 310 36.52 -0.64 21.24
C ALA A 310 35.06 -1.15 21.26
N PHE A 311 34.74 -2.19 20.48
CA PHE A 311 33.40 -2.78 20.47
C PHE A 311 33.24 -3.77 21.63
N GLN A 312 32.48 -3.38 22.64
CA GLN A 312 32.19 -4.20 23.81
C GLN A 312 30.96 -5.10 23.56
N TYR A 313 30.97 -6.26 24.21
CA TYR A 313 29.92 -7.26 24.11
C TYR A 313 29.46 -7.68 25.50
N ILE A 314 28.17 -7.98 25.62
CA ILE A 314 27.62 -8.63 26.80
C ILE A 314 27.29 -10.08 26.44
N TYR A 315 27.61 -10.99 27.34
CA TYR A 315 27.35 -12.42 27.20
C TYR A 315 26.13 -12.76 28.04
N SER A 316 25.20 -13.50 27.46
CA SER A 316 23.93 -13.85 28.09
C SER A 316 23.62 -15.33 27.96
N ASP A 317 23.08 -15.89 29.05
CA ASP A 317 22.45 -17.20 29.06
C ASP A 317 21.02 -17.06 28.53
N VAL A 318 20.68 -17.87 27.53
CA VAL A 318 19.37 -17.84 26.90
C VAL A 318 18.69 -19.20 27.02
N TYR A 319 17.42 -19.18 27.42
CA TYR A 319 16.61 -20.36 27.61
C TYR A 319 15.36 -20.26 26.76
N PHE A 320 15.09 -21.30 25.98
CA PHE A 320 13.82 -21.48 25.28
C PHE A 320 12.94 -22.45 26.08
N HIS A 321 11.74 -22.03 26.50
CA HIS A 321 10.90 -22.75 27.47
C HIS A 321 9.41 -22.38 27.39
N CYS A 322 8.60 -22.93 28.32
CA CYS A 322 7.18 -22.58 28.51
C CYS A 322 6.81 -22.11 29.93
N ASP A 323 7.79 -21.83 30.80
CA ASP A 323 7.54 -21.28 32.13
C ASP A 323 6.89 -19.88 32.12
N GLU A 324 5.57 -19.82 32.31
CA GLU A 324 4.80 -18.57 32.40
C GLU A 324 5.14 -17.73 33.64
N SER A 325 5.79 -18.29 34.66
CA SER A 325 6.16 -17.51 35.84
C SER A 325 7.27 -16.48 35.59
N LEU A 326 7.90 -16.54 34.41
CA LEU A 326 8.83 -15.54 33.89
C LEU A 326 8.13 -14.49 33.00
N MET A 327 6.80 -14.40 33.06
CA MET A 327 5.97 -13.35 32.46
C MET A 327 5.38 -12.43 33.55
N PRO A 328 4.81 -11.25 33.19
CA PRO A 328 4.08 -10.42 34.14
C PRO A 328 2.93 -11.19 34.81
N ARG A 329 2.66 -10.91 36.09
CA ARG A 329 1.61 -11.64 36.83
C ARG A 329 0.23 -11.37 36.25
N ASN A 330 0.00 -10.16 35.78
CA ASN A 330 -1.23 -9.79 35.10
C ASN A 330 -1.14 -10.12 33.60
N PHE A 331 -1.99 -11.06 33.15
CA PHE A 331 -2.08 -11.44 31.74
C PHE A 331 -2.39 -10.26 30.80
N LEU A 332 -3.10 -9.22 31.27
CA LEU A 332 -3.36 -8.03 30.46
C LEU A 332 -2.10 -7.21 30.15
N ALA A 333 -1.05 -7.36 30.96
CA ALA A 333 0.25 -6.72 30.73
C ALA A 333 1.13 -7.52 29.77
N TRP A 334 0.79 -8.77 29.44
CA TRP A 334 1.61 -9.59 28.54
C TRP A 334 1.81 -8.92 27.19
N SER A 335 3.07 -8.85 26.78
CA SER A 335 3.52 -8.18 25.57
C SER A 335 4.54 -9.05 24.85
N ALA A 336 5.00 -8.62 23.66
CA ALA A 336 6.02 -9.34 22.91
C ALA A 336 7.35 -9.40 23.66
N ARG A 337 7.70 -8.31 24.35
CA ARG A 337 8.88 -8.18 25.21
C ARG A 337 8.46 -7.85 26.64
N ASN A 338 8.91 -8.65 27.59
CA ASN A 338 8.50 -8.52 28.98
C ASN A 338 9.72 -8.37 29.88
N PHE A 339 9.84 -7.21 30.53
CA PHE A 339 10.87 -6.96 31.52
C PHE A 339 10.41 -7.40 32.91
N LEU A 340 11.24 -8.20 33.58
CA LEU A 340 11.06 -8.56 34.99
C LEU A 340 12.18 -7.95 35.83
N GLY A 341 11.82 -7.02 36.71
CA GLY A 341 12.76 -6.45 37.69
C GLY A 341 13.03 -7.45 38.82
N THR A 342 14.24 -8.02 38.86
CA THR A 342 14.66 -8.96 39.92
C THR A 342 15.82 -8.40 40.73
N SER A 343 16.00 -8.86 41.97
CA SER A 343 17.09 -8.42 42.85
C SER A 343 18.49 -8.82 42.39
N GLY A 344 18.61 -9.66 41.35
CA GLY A 344 19.87 -10.24 40.87
C GLY A 344 20.29 -9.86 39.45
N GLY A 345 19.54 -9.02 38.73
CA GLY A 345 19.89 -8.61 37.36
C GLY A 345 18.70 -8.36 36.43
N VAL A 346 18.99 -8.21 35.14
CA VAL A 346 18.01 -7.99 34.06
C VAL A 346 17.51 -9.32 33.53
N CYS A 347 16.20 -9.57 33.67
CA CYS A 347 15.51 -10.73 33.12
C CYS A 347 14.51 -10.27 32.07
N VAL A 348 14.64 -10.78 30.85
CA VAL A 348 13.81 -10.35 29.70
C VAL A 348 13.24 -11.57 29.01
N THR A 349 11.92 -11.62 28.88
CA THR A 349 11.20 -12.74 28.26
C THR A 349 10.52 -12.28 26.97
N PHE A 350 10.86 -12.94 25.85
CA PHE A 350 10.23 -12.78 24.55
C PHE A 350 9.12 -13.81 24.36
N TRP A 351 7.93 -13.37 23.97
CA TRP A 351 6.82 -14.26 23.64
C TRP A 351 6.78 -14.53 22.14
N LEU A 352 7.27 -15.70 21.73
CA LEU A 352 7.51 -16.03 20.33
C LEU A 352 6.23 -16.20 19.52
N ASN A 353 5.14 -16.66 20.14
CA ASN A 353 3.91 -16.92 19.41
C ASN A 353 3.38 -15.67 18.70
N ILE A 354 3.42 -14.52 19.38
CA ILE A 354 2.93 -13.26 18.81
C ILE A 354 3.98 -12.55 17.95
N LEU A 355 5.26 -12.91 18.08
CA LEU A 355 6.31 -12.36 17.23
C LEU A 355 6.32 -13.02 15.84
N GLN A 356 5.99 -14.31 15.79
CA GLN A 356 6.14 -15.16 14.60
C GLN A 356 4.79 -15.75 14.12
N ASN A 357 3.67 -15.22 14.60
CA ASN A 357 2.31 -15.69 14.23
C ASN A 357 2.08 -17.19 14.45
N ILE A 358 2.67 -17.75 15.52
CA ILE A 358 2.53 -19.18 15.84
C ILE A 358 1.20 -19.42 16.54
N GLU A 359 0.29 -20.10 15.84
CA GLU A 359 -0.97 -20.58 16.40
C GLU A 359 -0.73 -21.83 17.26
N SER A 360 -0.48 -21.63 18.55
CA SER A 360 -0.35 -22.72 19.54
C SER A 360 -1.01 -22.34 20.86
N PRO A 361 -1.68 -23.28 21.55
CA PRO A 361 -2.22 -23.05 22.89
C PRO A 361 -1.11 -22.90 23.95
N ARG A 362 0.11 -23.33 23.64
CA ARG A 362 1.26 -23.30 24.56
C ARG A 362 2.11 -22.05 24.31
N PRO A 363 2.53 -21.31 25.36
CA PRO A 363 3.40 -20.16 25.19
C PRO A 363 4.85 -20.61 24.96
N PHE A 364 5.40 -20.27 23.80
CA PHE A 364 6.81 -20.41 23.48
C PHE A 364 7.54 -19.14 23.91
N LEU A 365 8.43 -19.29 24.88
CA LEU A 365 9.10 -18.18 25.56
C LEU A 365 10.61 -18.29 25.46
N VAL A 366 11.28 -17.18 25.17
CA VAL A 366 12.74 -17.09 25.23
C VAL A 366 13.12 -16.09 26.30
N THR A 367 13.83 -16.55 27.33
CA THR A 367 14.26 -15.71 28.44
C THR A 367 15.76 -15.56 28.48
N PHE A 368 16.21 -14.31 28.60
CA PHE A 368 17.60 -13.91 28.77
C PHE A 368 17.89 -13.71 30.26
N ASN A 369 18.97 -14.34 30.72
CA ASN A 369 19.52 -14.23 32.08
C ASN A 369 18.45 -14.40 33.18
N PRO A 370 17.66 -15.49 33.18
CA PRO A 370 16.61 -15.67 34.17
C PRO A 370 17.22 -15.81 35.58
N PRO A 371 16.54 -15.33 36.64
CA PRO A 371 17.03 -15.40 38.02
C PRO A 371 17.12 -16.85 38.54
N ARG A 372 16.48 -17.79 37.85
CA ARG A 372 16.46 -19.23 38.12
C ARG A 372 16.31 -19.97 36.79
N VAL A 373 16.68 -21.25 36.75
CA VAL A 373 16.42 -22.09 35.57
C VAL A 373 14.89 -22.17 35.34
N PRO A 374 14.39 -21.86 34.14
CA PRO A 374 12.97 -21.97 33.83
C PRO A 374 12.46 -23.41 33.90
N ASN A 375 11.16 -23.59 34.15
CA ASN A 375 10.50 -24.87 33.98
C ASN A 375 10.26 -25.19 32.49
N HIS A 376 10.27 -26.48 32.13
CA HIS A 376 10.00 -26.96 30.76
C HIS A 376 10.89 -26.32 29.68
N VAL A 377 12.22 -26.40 29.86
CA VAL A 377 13.22 -25.92 28.91
C VAL A 377 13.36 -26.87 27.73
N PHE A 378 13.29 -26.33 26.51
CA PHE A 378 13.59 -27.03 25.26
C PHE A 378 15.07 -26.92 24.89
N LEU A 379 15.66 -25.72 25.05
CA LEU A 379 17.04 -25.43 24.66
C LEU A 379 17.67 -24.39 25.60
N LYS A 380 18.94 -24.61 25.96
CA LYS A 380 19.82 -23.61 26.59
C LYS A 380 21.00 -23.33 25.68
N TRP A 381 21.36 -22.07 25.51
CA TRP A 381 22.62 -21.69 24.86
C TRP A 381 23.19 -20.39 25.40
N HIS A 382 24.43 -20.10 25.02
CA HIS A 382 25.11 -18.84 25.33
C HIS A 382 25.17 -18.00 24.06
N THR A 383 24.90 -16.71 24.18
CA THR A 383 25.02 -15.76 23.06
C THR A 383 25.69 -14.47 23.53
N SER A 384 26.18 -13.68 22.59
CA SER A 384 26.68 -12.35 22.86
C SER A 384 26.13 -11.33 21.87
N HIS A 385 25.97 -10.09 22.33
CA HIS A 385 25.56 -8.98 21.48
C HIS A 385 26.36 -7.72 21.81
N PRO A 386 26.61 -6.87 20.80
CA PRO A 386 27.35 -5.64 21.01
C PRO A 386 26.53 -4.66 21.86
N ILE A 387 27.22 -3.93 22.74
CA ILE A 387 26.61 -2.88 23.55
C ILE A 387 27.08 -1.49 23.10
N PRO A 388 26.20 -0.46 23.20
CA PRO A 388 26.57 0.90 22.87
C PRO A 388 27.56 1.46 23.90
N SER A 389 28.58 2.17 23.43
CA SER A 389 29.51 2.92 24.29
C SER A 389 30.05 4.12 23.53
N MET A 390 30.62 5.09 24.25
CA MET A 390 31.30 6.23 23.60
C MET A 390 32.48 5.75 22.74
N ALA A 391 33.19 4.72 23.21
CA ALA A 391 34.30 4.12 22.47
C ALA A 391 33.82 3.46 21.15
N SER A 392 32.72 2.70 21.18
CA SER A 392 32.18 2.07 19.97
C SER A 392 31.58 3.09 19.00
N ALA A 393 30.98 4.19 19.47
CA ALA A 393 30.51 5.27 18.61
C ALA A 393 31.66 5.92 17.82
N LYS A 394 32.80 6.19 18.48
CA LYS A 394 34.01 6.73 17.84
C LYS A 394 34.65 5.71 16.89
N ALA A 395 34.77 4.45 17.33
CA ALA A 395 35.35 3.38 16.53
C ALA A 395 34.59 3.14 15.22
N THR A 396 33.26 3.27 15.22
CA THR A 396 32.45 3.14 13.99
C THR A 396 32.87 4.13 12.89
N ILE A 397 33.29 5.34 13.24
CA ILE A 397 33.75 6.35 12.28
C ILE A 397 35.16 6.02 11.79
N GLU A 398 35.99 5.51 12.71
CA GLU A 398 37.37 5.15 12.44
C GLU A 398 37.53 3.80 11.73
N LEU A 399 36.46 3.02 11.55
CA LEU A 399 36.49 1.76 10.77
C LEU A 399 37.07 1.96 9.37
N ASN A 400 36.81 3.11 8.73
CA ASN A 400 37.37 3.45 7.42
C ASN A 400 38.91 3.49 7.40
N ASN A 401 39.55 3.64 8.57
CA ASN A 401 41.01 3.62 8.69
C ASN A 401 41.58 2.21 8.55
N ILE A 402 40.80 1.16 8.80
CA ILE A 402 41.25 -0.25 8.71
C ILE A 402 40.65 -1.01 7.52
N GLN A 403 39.48 -0.59 7.01
CA GLN A 403 38.80 -1.22 5.88
C GLN A 403 39.69 -1.26 4.61
N GLY A 404 39.97 -2.47 4.11
CA GLY A 404 40.63 -2.72 2.84
C GLY A 404 42.12 -2.35 2.76
N LYS A 405 42.70 -1.71 3.78
CA LYS A 405 44.07 -1.13 3.73
C LYS A 405 45.15 -2.15 3.40
N ARG A 406 44.99 -3.37 3.88
CA ARG A 406 45.92 -4.47 3.60
C ARG A 406 45.30 -5.62 2.81
N GLY A 407 44.07 -5.48 2.32
CA GLY A 407 43.33 -6.55 1.64
C GLY A 407 42.43 -7.38 2.57
N ILE A 408 42.08 -6.83 3.73
CA ILE A 408 41.10 -7.37 4.68
C ILE A 408 39.99 -6.34 4.87
N TRP A 409 38.74 -6.80 4.90
CA TRP A 409 37.57 -6.00 5.26
C TRP A 409 36.85 -6.66 6.44
N PHE A 410 36.19 -5.83 7.24
CA PHE A 410 35.40 -6.26 8.38
C PHE A 410 33.94 -5.86 8.13
N CYS A 411 33.01 -6.76 8.43
CA CYS A 411 31.58 -6.48 8.42
C CYS A 411 30.91 -7.22 9.56
N GLY A 412 29.98 -6.57 10.25
CA GLY A 412 29.25 -7.19 11.34
C GLY A 412 28.24 -6.26 12.00
N PRO A 413 27.46 -6.77 12.96
CA PRO A 413 26.37 -6.02 13.59
C PRO A 413 26.84 -4.84 14.45
N TYR A 414 28.14 -4.73 14.72
CA TYR A 414 28.74 -3.67 15.54
C TYR A 414 28.99 -2.34 14.78
N GLN A 415 28.86 -2.32 13.45
CA GLN A 415 29.08 -1.11 12.63
C GLN A 415 27.89 -0.14 12.63
N GLY A 416 26.86 -0.43 13.43
CA GLY A 416 25.67 0.39 13.54
C GLY A 416 24.79 -0.03 14.72
N TYR A 417 23.55 0.43 14.71
CA TYR A 417 22.60 0.24 15.80
C TYR A 417 21.29 -0.44 15.40
N ARG A 418 21.11 -0.77 14.13
CA ARG A 418 19.89 -1.37 13.55
C ARG A 418 20.01 -2.88 13.31
N TRP A 419 20.89 -3.55 14.06
CA TRP A 419 21.11 -5.00 14.02
C TRP A 419 21.20 -5.57 12.60
N HIS A 420 20.10 -6.13 12.06
CA HIS A 420 20.05 -6.83 10.77
C HIS A 420 20.38 -5.92 9.59
N GLU A 421 19.80 -4.72 9.54
CA GLU A 421 20.03 -3.79 8.42
C GLU A 421 21.50 -3.38 8.33
N ASP A 422 22.08 -2.99 9.46
CA ASP A 422 23.46 -2.51 9.48
C ASP A 422 24.44 -3.66 9.20
N ASN A 423 24.08 -4.90 9.54
CA ASN A 423 24.85 -6.08 9.16
C ASN A 423 24.82 -6.33 7.64
N VAL A 424 23.64 -6.25 6.99
CA VAL A 424 23.52 -6.35 5.51
C VAL A 424 24.27 -5.22 4.82
N LYS A 425 24.13 -3.98 5.32
CA LYS A 425 24.85 -2.81 4.79
C LYS A 425 26.35 -2.98 4.89
N ALA A 426 26.86 -3.36 6.06
CA ALA A 426 28.29 -3.58 6.28
C ALA A 426 28.85 -4.61 5.29
N GLY A 427 28.14 -5.71 5.08
CA GLY A 427 28.51 -6.74 4.11
C GLY A 427 28.55 -6.21 2.66
N LYS A 428 27.49 -5.53 2.23
CA LYS A 428 27.40 -4.94 0.88
C LYS A 428 28.47 -3.87 0.63
N VAL A 429 28.77 -3.04 1.63
CA VAL A 429 29.82 -2.01 1.56
C VAL A 429 31.19 -2.66 1.46
N ALA A 430 31.51 -3.63 2.33
CA ALA A 430 32.78 -4.34 2.29
C ALA A 430 33.02 -5.01 0.92
N ALA A 431 32.00 -5.67 0.37
CA ALA A 431 32.07 -6.27 -0.97
C ALA A 431 32.25 -5.22 -2.07
N SER A 432 31.52 -4.11 -2.01
CA SER A 432 31.59 -3.04 -3.02
C SER A 432 32.94 -2.31 -3.02
N GLU A 433 33.49 -2.04 -1.83
CA GLU A 433 34.82 -1.45 -1.66
C GLU A 433 35.91 -2.38 -2.21
N LEU A 434 35.83 -3.68 -1.90
CA LEU A 434 36.74 -4.69 -2.44
C LEU A 434 36.70 -4.72 -3.97
N LEU A 435 35.51 -4.59 -4.57
CA LEU A 435 35.32 -4.53 -6.03
C LEU A 435 35.62 -3.15 -6.64
N GLN A 436 35.94 -2.14 -5.83
CA GLN A 436 36.10 -0.74 -6.26
C GLN A 436 34.88 -0.19 -7.03
N ARG A 437 33.68 -0.54 -6.57
CA ARG A 437 32.41 -0.11 -7.16
C ARG A 437 31.63 0.77 -6.17
N LYS A 438 30.75 1.61 -6.73
CA LYS A 438 29.81 2.38 -5.91
C LYS A 438 28.77 1.43 -5.31
N CYS A 439 28.54 1.55 -4.01
CA CYS A 439 27.48 0.82 -3.32
C CYS A 439 26.20 1.67 -3.29
N ASP A 440 25.16 1.24 -4.00
CA ASP A 440 23.85 1.91 -3.98
C ASP A 440 23.03 1.43 -2.76
N LEU A 441 23.38 1.93 -1.58
CA LEU A 441 22.60 1.71 -0.38
C LEU A 441 21.37 2.63 -0.36
N LEU A 442 20.20 2.06 -0.03
CA LEU A 442 19.03 2.84 0.28
C LEU A 442 19.29 3.65 1.56
N VAL A 443 19.11 4.97 1.48
CA VAL A 443 19.07 5.83 2.65
C VAL A 443 17.80 5.52 3.42
N ASN A 444 17.90 5.40 4.73
CA ASN A 444 16.73 5.14 5.55
C ASN A 444 15.74 6.30 5.38
N PRO A 445 14.51 6.00 4.96
CA PRO A 445 13.49 7.03 4.77
C PRO A 445 13.19 7.72 6.11
N LYS A 446 13.08 9.06 6.08
CA LYS A 446 12.64 9.82 7.26
C LYS A 446 11.16 9.53 7.50
N PRO A 447 10.74 9.13 8.71
CA PRO A 447 9.33 8.91 8.99
C PRO A 447 8.52 10.16 8.71
N MET A 448 7.37 10.00 8.07
CA MET A 448 6.36 11.05 8.01
C MET A 448 5.96 11.44 9.43
N ALA A 449 6.13 12.72 9.75
CA ALA A 449 5.81 13.29 11.06
C ALA A 449 4.53 14.14 10.94
N PRO A 450 3.34 13.53 11.11
CA PRO A 450 2.09 14.27 11.03
C PRO A 450 1.97 15.24 12.21
N SER A 451 1.39 16.41 11.96
CA SER A 451 0.91 17.32 13.00
C SER A 451 -0.16 16.65 13.87
N TRP A 452 -0.49 17.21 15.04
CA TRP A 452 -1.49 16.63 15.95
C TRP A 452 -2.87 16.40 15.31
N THR A 453 -3.29 17.32 14.43
CA THR A 453 -4.55 17.21 13.68
C THR A 453 -4.50 16.09 12.65
N GLU A 454 -3.39 15.97 11.92
CA GLU A 454 -3.15 14.91 10.94
C GLU A 454 -3.01 13.54 11.62
N ALA A 455 -2.35 13.46 12.78
CA ALA A 455 -2.23 12.24 13.56
C ALA A 455 -3.61 11.74 14.04
N GLY A 456 -4.47 12.67 14.49
CA GLY A 456 -5.87 12.36 14.82
C GLY A 456 -6.67 11.89 13.60
N ALA A 457 -6.51 12.53 12.45
CA ALA A 457 -7.16 12.12 11.20
C ALA A 457 -6.68 10.74 10.73
N ARG A 458 -5.36 10.50 10.79
CA ARG A 458 -4.73 9.21 10.48
C ARG A 458 -5.34 8.10 11.33
N LEU A 459 -5.39 8.26 12.64
CA LEU A 459 -6.01 7.28 13.54
C LEU A 459 -7.47 6.95 13.14
N LEU A 460 -8.26 7.97 12.81
CA LEU A 460 -9.67 7.78 12.41
C LEU A 460 -9.81 7.06 11.07
N VAL A 461 -8.97 7.40 10.09
CA VAL A 461 -8.95 6.76 8.76
C VAL A 461 -8.50 5.31 8.88
N LEU A 462 -7.39 5.03 9.58
CA LEU A 462 -6.89 3.67 9.78
C LEU A 462 -7.94 2.80 10.51
N LYS A 463 -8.57 3.31 11.57
CA LYS A 463 -9.65 2.61 12.28
C LYS A 463 -10.88 2.38 11.41
N HIS A 464 -11.18 3.30 10.50
CA HIS A 464 -12.26 3.12 9.53
C HIS A 464 -11.95 1.96 8.59
N PHE A 465 -10.74 1.92 8.03
CA PHE A 465 -10.31 0.86 7.12
C PHE A 465 -10.29 -0.51 7.78
N ASP A 466 -9.71 -0.63 8.97
CA ASP A 466 -9.68 -1.89 9.73
C ASP A 466 -11.09 -2.47 9.93
N ARG A 467 -12.08 -1.60 10.19
CA ARG A 467 -13.47 -2.01 10.33
C ARG A 467 -14.15 -2.29 8.99
N TYR A 468 -13.82 -1.54 7.95
CA TYR A 468 -14.51 -1.53 6.65
C TYR A 468 -14.04 -2.65 5.72
N ILE A 469 -12.72 -2.85 5.61
CA ILE A 469 -12.09 -3.78 4.68
C ILE A 469 -12.06 -5.17 5.31
N ARG A 470 -12.99 -6.03 4.88
CA ARG A 470 -13.10 -7.45 5.26
C ARG A 470 -12.90 -8.40 4.08
N ILE A 471 -13.14 -7.92 2.86
CA ILE A 471 -12.96 -8.64 1.60
C ILE A 471 -11.83 -7.97 0.81
N GLY A 472 -10.89 -8.76 0.29
CA GLY A 472 -9.69 -8.27 -0.38
C GLY A 472 -8.59 -7.83 0.60
N ASN A 473 -7.44 -7.44 0.04
CA ASN A 473 -6.30 -6.98 0.82
C ASN A 473 -5.92 -5.55 0.40
N MET A 474 -5.80 -4.67 1.39
CA MET A 474 -5.40 -3.29 1.18
C MET A 474 -4.30 -2.94 2.17
N SER A 475 -3.19 -2.41 1.67
CA SER A 475 -2.13 -1.85 2.50
C SER A 475 -1.94 -0.36 2.22
N ILE A 476 -1.54 0.38 3.24
CA ILE A 476 -1.07 1.77 3.14
C ILE A 476 0.41 1.76 3.50
N LEU A 477 1.24 2.26 2.61
CA LEU A 477 2.66 2.51 2.80
C LEU A 477 2.88 4.02 2.82
N GLU A 478 3.20 4.58 3.97
CA GLU A 478 3.53 5.99 4.09
C GLU A 478 4.97 6.25 3.65
N ASP A 479 5.24 7.43 3.10
CA ASP A 479 6.60 7.95 2.96
C ASP A 479 7.25 7.96 4.34
N GLY A 480 8.45 7.42 4.42
CA GLY A 480 9.02 6.97 5.68
C GLY A 480 9.10 5.47 5.76
N GLY A 481 8.15 4.71 5.22
CA GLY A 481 8.13 3.24 5.28
C GLY A 481 7.16 2.65 6.31
N THR A 482 6.32 3.48 6.94
CA THR A 482 5.33 2.96 7.89
C THR A 482 4.22 2.28 7.09
N MET A 483 3.97 1.01 7.39
CA MET A 483 2.97 0.22 6.69
C MET A 483 1.80 -0.13 7.60
N PHE A 484 0.59 -0.08 7.03
CA PHE A 484 -0.65 -0.56 7.63
C PHE A 484 -1.32 -1.54 6.66
N SER A 485 -1.87 -2.64 7.17
CA SER A 485 -2.55 -3.65 6.35
C SER A 485 -3.96 -3.91 6.87
N PHE A 486 -4.90 -4.06 5.93
CA PHE A 486 -6.32 -4.24 6.20
C PHE A 486 -6.92 -5.36 5.36
N GLY A 487 -7.91 -6.04 5.93
CA GLY A 487 -8.55 -7.21 5.30
C GLY A 487 -7.73 -8.49 5.44
N ARG A 488 -8.26 -9.59 4.90
CA ARG A 488 -7.58 -10.88 4.80
C ARG A 488 -7.78 -11.43 3.40
N SER A 489 -6.79 -12.15 2.88
CA SER A 489 -7.00 -12.93 1.66
C SER A 489 -8.12 -13.93 1.91
N CYS A 490 -9.16 -13.91 1.09
CA CYS A 490 -10.25 -14.87 1.18
C CYS A 490 -10.50 -15.46 -0.21
N GLU A 491 -11.01 -16.69 -0.27
CA GLU A 491 -11.34 -17.37 -1.53
C GLU A 491 -12.26 -16.54 -2.44
N ARG A 492 -13.06 -15.64 -1.86
CA ARG A 492 -14.04 -14.81 -2.57
C ARG A 492 -13.45 -13.57 -3.26
N CYS A 493 -12.26 -13.11 -2.88
CA CYS A 493 -11.62 -11.95 -3.49
C CYS A 493 -10.11 -11.94 -3.19
N GLN A 494 -9.31 -12.20 -4.22
CA GLN A 494 -7.85 -12.17 -4.15
C GLN A 494 -7.26 -10.79 -4.51
N THR A 495 -8.10 -9.80 -4.82
CA THR A 495 -7.66 -8.46 -5.21
C THR A 495 -6.83 -7.81 -4.10
N LYS A 496 -5.66 -7.30 -4.47
CA LYS A 496 -4.74 -6.58 -3.58
C LYS A 496 -4.47 -5.17 -4.09
N THR A 497 -4.23 -4.25 -3.18
CA THR A 497 -3.77 -2.89 -3.50
C THR A 497 -2.85 -2.35 -2.42
N VAL A 498 -1.81 -1.63 -2.81
CA VAL A 498 -0.91 -0.91 -1.92
C VAL A 498 -0.98 0.58 -2.26
N ILE A 499 -1.52 1.36 -1.32
CA ILE A 499 -1.61 2.81 -1.39
C ILE A 499 -0.31 3.40 -0.88
N GLN A 500 0.35 4.25 -1.66
CA GLN A 500 1.57 4.95 -1.25
C GLN A 500 1.23 6.39 -0.85
N VAL A 501 1.35 6.74 0.43
CA VAL A 501 0.98 8.06 0.97
C VAL A 501 2.23 8.92 1.10
N HIS A 502 2.31 9.99 0.31
CA HIS A 502 3.47 10.90 0.29
C HIS A 502 3.29 12.13 1.18
N ASP A 503 2.05 12.46 1.54
CA ASP A 503 1.73 13.67 2.32
C ASP A 503 0.67 13.35 3.40
N PRO A 504 0.90 13.71 4.68
CA PRO A 504 -0.04 13.43 5.76
C PRO A 504 -1.40 14.14 5.60
N GLN A 505 -1.49 15.18 4.76
CA GLN A 505 -2.76 15.81 4.39
C GLN A 505 -3.74 14.83 3.73
N PHE A 506 -3.26 13.73 3.15
CA PHE A 506 -4.10 12.62 2.70
C PHE A 506 -5.12 12.23 3.78
N TYR A 507 -4.66 12.00 5.01
CA TYR A 507 -5.53 11.57 6.10
C TYR A 507 -6.55 12.62 6.48
N TRP A 508 -6.12 13.87 6.54
CA TRP A 508 -7.00 14.99 6.82
C TRP A 508 -8.10 15.12 5.77
N LYS A 509 -7.74 15.05 4.49
CA LYS A 509 -8.68 15.16 3.36
C LYS A 509 -9.66 14.00 3.34
N VAL A 510 -9.20 12.76 3.49
CA VAL A 510 -10.09 11.59 3.56
C VAL A 510 -11.02 11.69 4.78
N ALA A 511 -10.51 12.10 5.94
CA ALA A 511 -11.32 12.20 7.15
C ALA A 511 -12.42 13.27 7.08
N THR A 512 -12.16 14.39 6.39
CA THR A 512 -13.04 15.57 6.36
C THR A 512 -13.93 15.62 5.12
N GLU A 513 -13.46 15.17 3.97
CA GLU A 513 -14.13 15.27 2.67
C GLU A 513 -14.47 13.90 2.04
N ALA A 514 -14.16 12.79 2.73
CA ALA A 514 -14.53 11.43 2.33
C ALA A 514 -14.08 11.11 0.88
N ASP A 515 -15.00 10.65 0.02
CA ASP A 515 -14.76 10.19 -1.35
C ASP A 515 -14.11 11.31 -2.19
N LEU A 516 -14.55 12.55 -1.99
CA LEU A 516 -13.96 13.74 -2.65
C LEU A 516 -12.59 14.08 -2.08
N GLY A 517 -12.38 13.85 -0.78
CA GLY A 517 -11.08 14.02 -0.13
C GLY A 517 -10.03 13.05 -0.66
N PHE A 518 -10.43 11.80 -0.90
CA PHE A 518 -9.55 10.80 -1.54
C PHE A 518 -9.19 11.22 -2.97
N ALA A 519 -10.19 11.58 -3.78
CA ALA A 519 -9.94 12.06 -5.15
C ALA A 519 -9.03 13.29 -5.17
N TYR A 520 -9.26 14.25 -4.26
CA TYR A 520 -8.42 15.42 -4.09
C TYR A 520 -6.97 15.05 -3.80
N ALA A 521 -6.75 14.14 -2.83
CA ALA A 521 -5.42 13.68 -2.46
C ALA A 521 -4.69 13.00 -3.64
N TYR A 522 -5.40 12.20 -4.45
CA TYR A 522 -4.81 11.58 -5.65
C TYR A 522 -4.43 12.62 -6.69
N ILE A 523 -5.33 13.59 -6.96
CA ILE A 523 -5.13 14.66 -7.93
C ILE A 523 -3.91 15.52 -7.58
N HIS A 524 -3.73 15.84 -6.30
CA HIS A 524 -2.64 16.70 -5.83
C HIS A 524 -1.35 15.90 -5.52
N GLY A 525 -1.34 14.59 -5.75
CA GLY A 525 -0.15 13.76 -5.59
C GLY A 525 0.21 13.41 -4.15
N TYR A 526 -0.69 13.63 -3.19
CA TYR A 526 -0.51 13.18 -1.80
C TYR A 526 -0.51 11.67 -1.67
N VAL A 527 -1.05 10.98 -2.68
CA VAL A 527 -1.15 9.54 -2.72
C VAL A 527 -0.91 9.01 -4.13
N THR A 528 -0.19 7.90 -4.23
CA THR A 528 -0.04 7.07 -5.43
C THR A 528 -0.31 5.60 -5.09
N PHE A 529 -0.03 4.70 -6.03
CA PHE A 529 -0.23 3.27 -5.85
C PHE A 529 1.01 2.53 -6.31
N ALA A 530 1.41 1.48 -5.59
CA ALA A 530 2.56 0.66 -5.99
C ALA A 530 2.35 0.04 -7.39
N ASP A 531 1.12 -0.38 -7.69
CA ASP A 531 0.68 -0.72 -9.05
C ASP A 531 0.07 0.51 -9.72
N ASN A 532 0.83 1.11 -10.63
CA ASN A 532 0.43 2.29 -11.39
C ASN A 532 -0.73 2.05 -12.35
N ARG A 533 -1.00 0.80 -12.75
CA ARG A 533 -2.07 0.45 -13.68
C ARG A 533 -3.36 0.15 -12.92
N ASP A 534 -3.31 -0.87 -12.07
CA ASP A 534 -4.49 -1.49 -11.50
C ASP A 534 -4.70 -1.15 -10.01
N GLY A 535 -3.76 -0.48 -9.34
CA GLY A 535 -3.87 -0.16 -7.91
C GLY A 535 -5.13 0.64 -7.53
N LEU A 536 -5.39 1.76 -8.23
CA LEU A 536 -6.60 2.56 -7.99
C LEU A 536 -7.89 1.79 -8.34
N LEU A 537 -7.88 1.05 -9.45
CA LEU A 537 -8.99 0.19 -9.87
C LEU A 537 -9.31 -0.84 -8.77
N ASN A 538 -8.29 -1.54 -8.29
CA ASN A 538 -8.39 -2.55 -7.24
C ASN A 538 -8.91 -1.97 -5.93
N LEU A 539 -8.45 -0.79 -5.51
CA LEU A 539 -8.98 -0.12 -4.33
C LEU A 539 -10.48 0.13 -4.44
N ILE A 540 -10.94 0.66 -5.58
CA ILE A 540 -12.36 0.96 -5.79
C ILE A 540 -13.19 -0.32 -5.78
N LEU A 541 -12.72 -1.38 -6.47
CA LEU A 541 -13.38 -2.69 -6.49
C LEU A 541 -13.47 -3.35 -5.11
N ILE A 542 -12.37 -3.34 -4.34
CA ILE A 542 -12.34 -3.81 -2.94
C ILE A 542 -13.40 -3.07 -2.12
N THR A 543 -13.52 -1.75 -2.31
CA THR A 543 -14.47 -0.93 -1.57
C THR A 543 -15.92 -1.29 -1.93
N PHE A 544 -16.22 -1.54 -3.21
CA PHE A 544 -17.54 -2.03 -3.66
C PHE A 544 -17.89 -3.41 -3.12
N ALA A 545 -16.94 -4.36 -3.15
CA ALA A 545 -17.14 -5.71 -2.62
C ALA A 545 -17.53 -5.71 -1.14
N ASN A 546 -16.84 -4.90 -0.33
CA ASN A 546 -17.14 -4.75 1.10
C ASN A 546 -18.50 -4.08 1.37
N ARG A 547 -18.93 -3.17 0.50
CA ARG A 547 -20.27 -2.57 0.57
C ARG A 547 -21.37 -3.60 0.34
N GLY A 548 -21.22 -4.45 -0.68
CA GLY A 548 -22.16 -5.52 -0.99
C GLY A 548 -22.33 -6.52 0.17
N GLU A 549 -21.22 -6.94 0.76
CA GLU A 549 -21.21 -7.88 1.89
C GLU A 549 -21.92 -7.33 3.12
N ARG A 550 -21.60 -6.10 3.53
CA ARG A 550 -22.24 -5.45 4.68
C ARG A 550 -23.74 -5.33 4.50
N LYS A 551 -24.19 -5.05 3.28
CA LYS A 551 -25.62 -4.99 2.97
C LYS A 551 -26.27 -6.37 3.11
N ARG A 552 -25.61 -7.44 2.65
CA ARG A 552 -26.11 -8.81 2.83
C ARG A 552 -26.23 -9.18 4.31
N LEU A 553 -25.21 -8.86 5.11
CA LEU A 553 -25.20 -9.09 6.57
C LEU A 553 -26.31 -8.30 7.30
N MET A 554 -26.56 -7.05 6.91
CA MET A 554 -27.64 -6.24 7.47
C MET A 554 -29.04 -6.75 7.08
N ARG A 555 -29.19 -7.33 5.88
CA ARG A 555 -30.45 -7.98 5.48
C ARG A 555 -30.72 -9.26 6.26
N SER A 556 -29.68 -9.98 6.70
CA SER A 556 -29.82 -11.19 7.52
C SER A 556 -30.02 -10.94 9.02
N SER A 557 -29.76 -9.73 9.52
CA SER A 557 -30.09 -9.35 10.90
C SER A 557 -31.39 -8.57 10.95
N ALA A 558 -32.41 -9.10 11.63
CA ALA A 558 -33.75 -8.52 11.78
C ALA A 558 -33.82 -7.23 12.64
N THR A 559 -32.78 -6.39 12.63
CA THR A 559 -32.78 -5.10 13.30
C THR A 559 -32.95 -3.98 12.28
N LYS A 560 -34.14 -3.37 12.26
CA LYS A 560 -34.45 -2.11 11.57
C LYS A 560 -33.65 -0.98 12.21
N SER A 561 -32.36 -0.89 11.93
CA SER A 561 -31.56 0.30 12.21
C SER A 561 -31.41 1.12 10.93
N ASN A 562 -31.59 2.44 11.08
CA ASN A 562 -31.66 3.44 10.00
C ASN A 562 -30.58 3.23 8.92
N PRO A 563 -30.93 3.33 7.62
CA PRO A 563 -29.96 3.18 6.55
C PRO A 563 -28.87 4.24 6.72
N ILE A 564 -27.66 3.75 6.92
CA ILE A 564 -26.45 4.53 7.13
C ILE A 564 -26.34 5.60 6.03
N ARG A 565 -26.61 6.85 6.41
CA ARG A 565 -26.61 8.09 5.60
C ARG A 565 -25.25 8.46 4.97
N LYS A 566 -24.30 7.55 4.77
CA LYS A 566 -22.87 7.90 4.66
C LYS A 566 -22.23 7.52 3.31
N GLY A 567 -21.31 8.38 2.85
CA GLY A 567 -20.49 8.18 1.63
C GLY A 567 -19.59 6.96 1.77
N LEU A 568 -18.84 6.62 0.72
CA LEU A 568 -17.95 5.46 0.71
C LEU A 568 -16.86 5.58 1.80
N TRP A 569 -16.54 6.81 2.25
CA TRP A 569 -15.40 7.13 3.11
C TRP A 569 -15.68 7.93 4.40
N SER A 570 -16.92 8.14 4.86
CA SER A 570 -17.14 9.11 5.96
C SER A 570 -16.86 8.54 7.37
N PRO A 571 -15.90 9.09 8.15
CA PRO A 571 -15.75 8.79 9.55
C PRO A 571 -16.84 9.47 10.40
N TRP A 572 -16.80 9.23 11.71
CA TRP A 572 -17.85 9.55 12.68
C TRP A 572 -17.84 11.01 13.16
N LEU A 573 -17.50 11.99 12.31
CA LEU A 573 -17.38 13.39 12.72
C LEU A 573 -18.43 14.31 12.05
N LYS A 574 -19.02 15.21 12.84
CA LYS A 574 -19.96 16.26 12.40
C LYS A 574 -19.31 17.30 11.45
N PHE A 575 -17.97 17.32 11.34
CA PHE A 575 -17.22 18.25 10.49
C PHE A 575 -17.34 17.99 8.98
N THR A 576 -17.69 16.76 8.56
CA THR A 576 -17.90 16.44 7.14
C THR A 576 -19.02 17.26 6.50
N GLY A 577 -19.97 17.78 7.29
CA GLY A 577 -21.06 18.61 6.78
C GLY A 577 -20.61 20.00 6.32
N ILE A 578 -19.64 20.62 7.00
CA ILE A 578 -19.19 22.00 6.73
C ILE A 578 -18.22 22.01 5.55
N ALA A 579 -17.24 21.10 5.53
CA ALA A 579 -16.28 21.00 4.41
C ALA A 579 -16.97 20.65 3.08
N CYS A 580 -18.05 19.86 3.13
CA CYS A 580 -18.84 19.50 1.95
C CYS A 580 -19.89 20.55 1.54
N ALA A 581 -20.17 21.55 2.38
CA ALA A 581 -21.21 22.56 2.10
C ALA A 581 -20.92 23.34 0.81
N LYS A 582 -19.64 23.65 0.54
CA LYS A 582 -19.22 24.30 -0.72
C LYS A 582 -19.61 23.49 -1.96
N TYR A 583 -19.50 22.16 -1.91
CA TYR A 583 -19.85 21.29 -3.04
C TYR A 583 -21.37 21.19 -3.23
N ILE A 584 -22.13 21.19 -2.13
CA ILE A 584 -23.60 21.18 -2.18
C ILE A 584 -24.12 22.47 -2.82
N LEU A 585 -23.59 23.63 -2.42
CA LEU A 585 -23.97 24.93 -2.99
C LEU A 585 -23.62 25.02 -4.49
N ARG A 586 -22.42 24.57 -4.88
CA ARG A 586 -22.01 24.49 -6.29
C ARG A 586 -22.93 23.57 -7.09
N HIS A 587 -23.25 22.39 -6.58
CA HIS A 587 -24.13 21.42 -7.26
C HIS A 587 -25.54 22.01 -7.49
N ALA A 588 -26.11 22.68 -6.50
CA ALA A 588 -27.43 23.31 -6.64
C ALA A 588 -27.49 24.39 -7.74
N SER A 589 -26.36 25.06 -8.03
CA SER A 589 -26.30 26.12 -9.05
C SER A 589 -26.25 25.63 -10.51
N ARG A 590 -25.97 24.33 -10.73
CA ARG A 590 -25.62 23.71 -12.04
C ARG A 590 -26.79 22.98 -12.74
N ASN A 591 -28.05 23.38 -12.53
CA ASN A 591 -29.19 22.78 -13.22
C ASN A 591 -29.15 22.94 -14.77
N ASN A 592 -29.79 22.02 -15.50
CA ASN A 592 -29.74 21.93 -16.98
C ASN A 592 -30.90 22.64 -17.70
N SER A 593 -31.26 23.85 -17.24
CA SER A 593 -32.12 24.73 -18.04
C SER A 593 -31.45 25.03 -19.39
N VAL A 594 -32.23 25.39 -20.42
CA VAL A 594 -31.71 25.64 -21.79
C VAL A 594 -30.47 26.56 -21.80
N SER A 595 -30.50 27.67 -21.07
CA SER A 595 -29.39 28.62 -20.98
C SER A 595 -28.12 28.09 -20.28
N LYS A 596 -28.24 27.04 -19.47
CA LYS A 596 -27.13 26.47 -18.68
C LYS A 596 -26.60 25.16 -19.25
N ALA A 597 -27.43 24.40 -19.96
CA ALA A 597 -27.04 23.13 -20.58
C ALA A 597 -25.83 23.32 -21.50
N ALA A 598 -25.84 24.34 -22.36
CA ALA A 598 -24.71 24.67 -23.23
C ALA A 598 -23.42 24.95 -22.42
N LYS A 599 -23.51 25.73 -21.33
CA LYS A 599 -22.36 26.06 -20.47
C LYS A 599 -21.82 24.87 -19.69
N ASN A 600 -22.67 23.90 -19.35
CA ASN A 600 -22.26 22.67 -18.69
C ASN A 600 -21.52 21.74 -19.66
N ILE A 601 -22.01 21.61 -20.89
CA ILE A 601 -21.44 20.76 -21.95
C ILE A 601 -20.09 21.33 -22.45
N SER A 602 -20.00 22.64 -22.71
CA SER A 602 -18.77 23.26 -23.24
C SER A 602 -17.56 23.08 -22.33
N LYS A 603 -17.76 23.05 -21.00
CA LYS A 603 -16.66 22.83 -20.04
C LYS A 603 -15.90 21.52 -20.22
N HIS A 604 -16.55 20.50 -20.78
CA HIS A 604 -15.92 19.21 -21.03
C HIS A 604 -15.53 19.04 -22.51
N TYR A 605 -16.45 19.34 -23.42
CA TYR A 605 -16.27 19.01 -24.84
C TYR A 605 -15.48 20.06 -25.62
N ASP A 606 -15.35 21.29 -25.11
CA ASP A 606 -14.56 22.35 -25.75
C ASP A 606 -13.14 22.46 -25.15
N LEU A 607 -12.65 21.40 -24.49
CA LEU A 607 -11.27 21.36 -23.97
C LEU A 607 -10.24 21.43 -25.10
N SER A 608 -10.27 20.46 -26.02
CA SER A 608 -9.46 20.42 -27.24
C SER A 608 -9.71 19.11 -28.00
N ASN A 609 -9.89 19.19 -29.32
CA ASN A 609 -10.05 17.99 -30.16
C ASN A 609 -8.75 17.20 -30.24
N ASP A 610 -7.61 17.92 -30.28
CA ASP A 610 -6.29 17.31 -30.26
C ASP A 610 -6.08 16.52 -28.97
N PHE A 611 -6.60 17.03 -27.84
CA PHE A 611 -6.57 16.31 -26.57
C PHE A 611 -7.36 15.01 -26.61
N PHE A 612 -8.60 15.03 -27.09
CA PHE A 612 -9.43 13.83 -27.23
C PHE A 612 -8.80 12.80 -28.20
N ALA A 613 -8.22 13.27 -29.30
CA ALA A 613 -7.55 12.42 -30.30
C ALA A 613 -6.33 11.66 -29.75
N LEU A 614 -5.73 12.09 -28.63
CA LEU A 614 -4.59 11.41 -28.02
C LEU A 614 -4.94 10.08 -27.34
N TYR A 615 -6.21 9.85 -27.01
CA TYR A 615 -6.61 8.64 -26.30
C TYR A 615 -7.84 7.93 -26.85
N LEU A 616 -8.69 8.62 -27.61
CA LEU A 616 -9.73 7.98 -28.40
C LEU A 616 -9.13 7.29 -29.63
N ASP A 617 -9.94 6.46 -30.28
CA ASP A 617 -9.61 5.90 -31.59
C ASP A 617 -9.82 6.93 -32.72
N PRO A 618 -9.38 6.66 -33.97
CA PRO A 618 -9.53 7.59 -35.09
C PRO A 618 -10.97 8.02 -35.39
N SER A 619 -11.97 7.24 -34.95
CA SER A 619 -13.37 7.62 -35.08
C SER A 619 -13.77 8.79 -34.18
N MET A 620 -12.94 9.20 -33.21
CA MET A 620 -13.25 10.21 -32.18
C MET A 620 -14.50 9.86 -31.39
N THR A 621 -14.83 8.57 -31.22
CA THR A 621 -16.05 8.17 -30.52
C THR A 621 -15.81 8.15 -29.00
N TYR A 622 -16.44 9.08 -28.29
CA TYR A 622 -16.38 9.15 -26.82
C TYR A 622 -17.63 8.55 -26.17
N SER A 623 -17.79 7.25 -26.38
CA SER A 623 -18.88 6.39 -25.88
C SER A 623 -18.39 4.93 -25.90
N SER A 624 -19.11 3.99 -25.28
CA SER A 624 -18.74 2.57 -25.27
C SER A 624 -18.52 1.99 -26.67
N GLY A 625 -17.50 1.15 -26.85
CA GLY A 625 -17.43 0.19 -27.96
C GLY A 625 -18.15 -1.13 -27.64
N ILE A 626 -18.35 -1.99 -28.63
CA ILE A 626 -18.84 -3.37 -28.45
C ILE A 626 -17.75 -4.34 -28.92
N PHE A 627 -17.26 -5.20 -28.02
CA PHE A 627 -16.13 -6.10 -28.26
C PHE A 627 -16.57 -7.56 -28.45
N LYS A 628 -15.98 -8.26 -29.42
CA LYS A 628 -15.97 -9.73 -29.56
C LYS A 628 -14.62 -10.29 -29.08
N ALA A 629 -14.56 -11.59 -28.77
CA ALA A 629 -13.35 -12.24 -28.24
C ALA A 629 -12.14 -12.14 -29.18
N GLU A 630 -12.37 -12.03 -30.48
CA GLU A 630 -11.36 -11.92 -31.54
C GLU A 630 -10.87 -10.48 -31.76
N ASP A 631 -11.49 -9.49 -31.11
CA ASP A 631 -11.19 -8.08 -31.37
C ASP A 631 -9.83 -7.66 -30.79
N GLY A 632 -8.94 -7.20 -31.68
CA GLY A 632 -7.64 -6.67 -31.32
C GLY A 632 -7.56 -5.14 -31.16
N SER A 633 -8.62 -4.37 -31.47
CA SER A 633 -8.57 -2.90 -31.47
C SER A 633 -9.83 -2.19 -31.00
N LEU A 634 -9.65 -1.00 -30.39
CA LEU A 634 -10.72 -0.10 -29.96
C LEU A 634 -11.56 0.42 -31.14
N GLU A 635 -10.93 0.71 -32.28
CA GLU A 635 -11.60 1.21 -33.49
C GLU A 635 -12.63 0.21 -34.03
N ALA A 636 -12.26 -1.07 -34.13
CA ALA A 636 -13.18 -2.12 -34.56
C ALA A 636 -14.40 -2.22 -33.62
N ALA A 637 -14.18 -2.12 -32.31
CA ALA A 637 -15.26 -2.15 -31.33
C ALA A 637 -16.19 -0.92 -31.44
N GLN A 638 -15.65 0.26 -31.75
CA GLN A 638 -16.45 1.48 -31.97
C GLN A 638 -17.28 1.41 -33.24
N LEU A 639 -16.70 0.94 -34.36
CA LEU A 639 -17.44 0.72 -35.60
C LEU A 639 -18.53 -0.34 -35.44
N ARG A 640 -18.27 -1.40 -34.66
CA ARG A 640 -19.29 -2.40 -34.33
C ARG A 640 -20.45 -1.77 -33.55
N LYS A 641 -20.16 -0.94 -32.55
CA LYS A 641 -21.19 -0.21 -31.80
C LYS A 641 -22.02 0.71 -32.68
N ILE A 642 -21.38 1.47 -33.57
CA ILE A 642 -22.07 2.33 -34.55
C ILE A 642 -22.99 1.50 -35.46
N ASN A 643 -22.49 0.36 -35.97
CA ASN A 643 -23.31 -0.53 -36.79
C ASN A 643 -24.50 -1.11 -36.02
N SER A 644 -24.34 -1.45 -34.73
CA SER A 644 -25.44 -1.91 -33.88
C SER A 644 -26.56 -0.85 -33.78
N LEU A 645 -26.21 0.43 -33.56
CA LEU A 645 -27.17 1.52 -33.54
C LEU A 645 -27.90 1.70 -34.90
N ILE A 646 -27.15 1.65 -36.00
CA ILE A 646 -27.72 1.75 -37.37
C ILE A 646 -28.69 0.59 -37.65
N ASN A 647 -28.29 -0.63 -37.31
CA ASN A 647 -29.09 -1.84 -37.53
C ASN A 647 -30.38 -1.80 -36.69
N LYS A 648 -30.29 -1.39 -35.42
CA LYS A 648 -31.45 -1.21 -34.54
C LYS A 648 -32.42 -0.13 -35.02
N ALA A 649 -31.87 0.94 -35.61
CA ALA A 649 -32.67 2.01 -36.19
C ALA A 649 -33.36 1.60 -37.50
N LYS A 650 -32.96 0.50 -38.17
CA LYS A 650 -33.55 0.06 -39.45
C LYS A 650 -33.73 1.22 -40.44
N VAL A 651 -32.62 1.93 -40.68
CA VAL A 651 -32.59 3.09 -41.58
C VAL A 651 -32.60 2.62 -43.03
N GLU A 652 -33.32 3.34 -43.89
CA GLU A 652 -33.47 3.07 -45.32
C GLU A 652 -33.16 4.36 -46.08
N SER A 653 -32.88 4.27 -47.37
CA SER A 653 -32.45 5.42 -48.19
C SER A 653 -33.45 6.56 -48.27
N GLY A 654 -34.75 6.28 -48.10
CA GLY A 654 -35.82 7.27 -48.10
C GLY A 654 -36.00 8.02 -46.76
N HIS A 655 -35.38 7.53 -45.69
CA HIS A 655 -35.59 8.09 -44.35
C HIS A 655 -34.82 9.39 -44.10
N HIS A 656 -35.34 10.21 -43.20
CA HIS A 656 -34.63 11.31 -42.56
C HIS A 656 -34.38 10.99 -41.09
N VAL A 657 -33.09 10.91 -40.72
CA VAL A 657 -32.64 10.60 -39.35
C VAL A 657 -32.32 11.88 -38.59
N LEU A 658 -32.81 11.98 -37.34
CA LEU A 658 -32.37 12.95 -36.35
C LEU A 658 -31.41 12.27 -35.36
N ASP A 659 -30.24 12.87 -35.16
CA ASP A 659 -29.28 12.46 -34.15
C ASP A 659 -29.14 13.53 -33.05
N ILE A 660 -29.67 13.19 -31.88
CA ILE A 660 -29.69 14.07 -30.72
C ILE A 660 -28.44 13.82 -29.88
N GLY A 661 -27.46 14.73 -30.02
CA GLY A 661 -26.14 14.60 -29.40
C GLY A 661 -25.10 14.02 -30.37
N SER A 662 -24.98 14.62 -31.55
CA SER A 662 -24.26 14.03 -32.70
C SER A 662 -22.73 13.92 -32.60
N GLY A 663 -22.15 14.41 -31.50
CA GLY A 663 -20.73 14.30 -31.21
C GLY A 663 -19.85 14.81 -32.36
N TRP A 664 -18.84 14.02 -32.72
CA TRP A 664 -17.87 14.33 -33.77
C TRP A 664 -18.32 13.91 -35.19
N GLY A 665 -19.57 13.47 -35.36
CA GLY A 665 -20.19 13.20 -36.66
C GLY A 665 -19.90 11.83 -37.31
N THR A 666 -19.21 10.92 -36.62
CA THR A 666 -18.87 9.59 -37.18
C THR A 666 -20.11 8.75 -37.48
N LEU A 667 -21.09 8.72 -36.57
CA LEU A 667 -22.36 8.02 -36.80
C LEU A 667 -23.05 8.54 -38.08
N ALA A 668 -23.06 9.85 -38.28
CA ALA A 668 -23.66 10.47 -39.46
C ALA A 668 -23.00 9.98 -40.76
N VAL A 669 -21.66 10.02 -40.80
CA VAL A 669 -20.90 9.62 -41.99
C VAL A 669 -21.10 8.13 -42.30
N GLU A 670 -20.97 7.26 -41.31
CA GLU A 670 -21.10 5.81 -41.51
C GLU A 670 -22.53 5.41 -41.90
N LEU A 671 -23.54 6.00 -41.25
CA LEU A 671 -24.95 5.73 -41.51
C LEU A 671 -25.38 6.18 -42.91
N VAL A 672 -24.98 7.38 -43.33
CA VAL A 672 -25.33 7.91 -44.67
C VAL A 672 -24.55 7.19 -45.76
N LYS A 673 -23.27 6.82 -45.54
CA LYS A 673 -22.53 5.97 -46.50
C LYS A 673 -23.22 4.63 -46.73
N LYS A 674 -23.75 4.01 -45.66
CA LYS A 674 -24.38 2.70 -45.71
C LYS A 674 -25.78 2.73 -46.33
N THR A 675 -26.53 3.82 -46.16
CA THR A 675 -27.97 3.85 -46.50
C THR A 675 -28.36 4.90 -47.53
N GLY A 676 -27.58 5.97 -47.73
CA GLY A 676 -27.93 7.10 -48.60
C GLY A 676 -29.06 7.99 -48.07
N CYS A 677 -29.47 7.81 -46.80
CA CYS A 677 -30.56 8.56 -46.19
C CYS A 677 -30.23 10.05 -45.99
N LYS A 678 -31.22 10.86 -45.56
CA LYS A 678 -30.96 12.22 -45.06
C LYS A 678 -30.64 12.19 -43.57
N TYR A 679 -29.78 13.10 -43.11
CA TYR A 679 -29.35 13.16 -41.71
C TYR A 679 -29.31 14.58 -41.17
N THR A 680 -29.87 14.77 -39.99
CA THR A 680 -29.72 15.99 -39.19
C THR A 680 -29.13 15.63 -37.83
N GLY A 681 -27.92 16.10 -37.55
CA GLY A 681 -27.31 15.97 -36.22
C GLY A 681 -27.39 17.30 -35.47
N ILE A 682 -27.65 17.24 -34.16
CA ILE A 682 -27.60 18.41 -33.30
C ILE A 682 -26.54 18.25 -32.20
N THR A 683 -25.90 19.35 -31.83
CA THR A 683 -24.93 19.41 -30.73
C THR A 683 -25.00 20.77 -30.03
N LEU A 684 -24.52 20.83 -28.79
CA LEU A 684 -24.34 22.06 -28.01
C LEU A 684 -22.87 22.50 -27.92
N SER A 685 -21.93 21.74 -28.51
CA SER A 685 -20.50 22.08 -28.55
C SER A 685 -20.14 22.70 -29.90
N GLU A 686 -19.53 23.88 -29.86
CA GLU A 686 -19.03 24.56 -31.06
C GLU A 686 -17.87 23.79 -31.69
N GLU A 687 -17.00 23.21 -30.87
CA GLU A 687 -15.86 22.43 -31.35
C GLU A 687 -16.32 21.15 -32.06
N GLN A 688 -17.29 20.42 -31.47
CA GLN A 688 -17.95 19.27 -32.11
C GLN A 688 -18.53 19.62 -33.47
N LEU A 689 -19.25 20.74 -33.55
CA LEU A 689 -19.83 21.19 -34.80
C LEU A 689 -18.78 21.51 -35.87
N LYS A 690 -17.69 22.20 -35.50
CA LYS A 690 -16.61 22.56 -36.43
C LYS A 690 -15.95 21.30 -37.01
N TYR A 691 -15.68 20.32 -36.17
CA TYR A 691 -15.05 19.07 -36.59
C TYR A 691 -16.01 18.18 -37.39
N SER A 692 -17.28 18.03 -36.97
CA SER A 692 -18.25 17.20 -37.67
C SER A 692 -18.54 17.73 -39.08
N LYS A 693 -18.66 19.05 -39.26
CA LYS A 693 -18.75 19.69 -40.58
C LYS A 693 -17.54 19.41 -41.47
N ARG A 694 -16.34 19.48 -40.90
CA ARG A 694 -15.09 19.16 -41.61
C ARG A 694 -15.07 17.71 -42.08
N LYS A 695 -15.42 16.77 -41.19
CA LYS A 695 -15.48 15.34 -41.47
C LYS A 695 -16.49 14.99 -42.57
N VAL A 696 -17.65 15.64 -42.57
CA VAL A 696 -18.67 15.49 -43.62
C VAL A 696 -18.19 16.03 -44.96
N LYS A 697 -17.52 17.19 -44.95
CA LYS A 697 -16.94 17.79 -46.16
C LYS A 697 -15.85 16.90 -46.75
N GLU A 698 -14.96 16.37 -45.92
CA GLU A 698 -13.92 15.41 -46.33
C GLU A 698 -14.51 14.12 -46.89
N ALA A 699 -15.68 13.69 -46.40
CA ALA A 699 -16.41 12.54 -46.91
C ALA A 699 -17.27 12.84 -48.16
N GLY A 700 -17.44 14.11 -48.54
CA GLY A 700 -18.26 14.52 -49.69
C GLY A 700 -19.76 14.33 -49.52
N LEU A 701 -20.29 14.44 -48.29
CA LEU A 701 -21.70 14.14 -47.94
C LEU A 701 -22.51 15.36 -47.50
N GLU A 702 -22.08 16.57 -47.86
CA GLU A 702 -22.69 17.84 -47.45
C GLU A 702 -24.13 18.02 -47.97
N ASP A 703 -24.52 17.32 -49.03
CA ASP A 703 -25.88 17.32 -49.60
C ASP A 703 -26.88 16.47 -48.79
N ARG A 704 -26.37 15.54 -47.97
CA ARG A 704 -27.17 14.60 -47.18
C ARG A 704 -27.13 14.84 -45.68
N ILE A 705 -26.04 15.42 -45.18
CA ILE A 705 -25.80 15.58 -43.74
C ILE A 705 -25.81 17.06 -43.34
N THR A 706 -26.71 17.43 -42.44
CA THR A 706 -26.79 18.77 -41.85
C THR A 706 -26.49 18.69 -40.35
N PHE A 707 -25.64 19.59 -39.83
CA PHE A 707 -25.41 19.75 -38.40
C PHE A 707 -25.85 21.12 -37.88
N LEU A 708 -26.56 21.13 -36.74
CA LEU A 708 -27.08 22.34 -36.08
C LEU A 708 -26.47 22.51 -34.68
N LEU A 709 -26.13 23.75 -34.33
CA LEU A 709 -25.79 24.14 -32.96
C LEU A 709 -27.07 24.53 -32.22
N CYS A 710 -27.77 23.56 -31.65
CA CYS A 710 -28.99 23.86 -30.90
C CYS A 710 -29.30 22.80 -29.84
N ASP A 711 -30.09 23.21 -28.87
CA ASP A 711 -30.69 22.29 -27.90
C ASP A 711 -31.82 21.51 -28.57
N TYR A 712 -32.04 20.25 -28.17
CA TYR A 712 -33.13 19.42 -28.71
C TYR A 712 -34.51 20.05 -28.50
N ARG A 713 -34.67 20.88 -27.45
CA ARG A 713 -35.88 21.65 -27.15
C ARG A 713 -36.15 22.79 -28.14
N GLN A 714 -35.19 23.08 -29.02
CA GLN A 714 -35.24 24.17 -30.00
C GLN A 714 -35.32 23.67 -31.44
N ILE A 715 -35.48 22.37 -31.66
CA ILE A 715 -35.71 21.82 -33.00
C ILE A 715 -37.00 22.43 -33.56
N PRO A 716 -37.03 22.90 -34.82
CA PRO A 716 -38.21 23.50 -35.40
C PRO A 716 -39.44 22.58 -35.35
N ALA A 717 -40.56 23.10 -34.84
CA ALA A 717 -41.78 22.33 -34.63
C ALA A 717 -42.35 21.69 -35.94
N SER A 718 -42.04 22.26 -37.10
CA SER A 718 -42.48 21.75 -38.40
C SER A 718 -41.73 20.50 -38.88
N GLN A 719 -40.61 20.11 -38.24
CA GLN A 719 -39.79 18.98 -38.69
C GLN A 719 -40.21 17.67 -38.02
N LYS A 720 -40.39 16.63 -38.84
CA LYS A 720 -40.58 15.23 -38.44
C LYS A 720 -39.46 14.38 -39.03
N PHE A 721 -39.07 13.33 -38.30
CA PHE A 721 -37.98 12.43 -38.67
C PHE A 721 -38.45 10.99 -38.61
N ASP A 722 -38.09 10.20 -39.61
CA ASP A 722 -38.45 8.78 -39.67
C ASP A 722 -37.71 7.98 -38.61
N ARG A 723 -36.52 8.42 -38.20
CA ARG A 723 -35.70 7.78 -37.17
C ARG A 723 -35.11 8.82 -36.25
N ILE A 724 -35.09 8.52 -34.96
CA ILE A 724 -34.34 9.29 -33.96
C ILE A 724 -33.28 8.36 -33.38
N ILE A 725 -32.04 8.82 -33.31
CA ILE A 725 -30.96 8.16 -32.58
C ILE A 725 -30.46 9.15 -31.53
N SER A 726 -30.22 8.69 -30.31
CA SER A 726 -29.56 9.49 -29.29
C SER A 726 -28.61 8.59 -28.51
N CYS A 727 -27.32 8.93 -28.54
CA CYS A 727 -26.26 8.13 -27.92
C CYS A 727 -25.65 8.90 -26.75
N GLU A 728 -25.88 8.44 -25.53
CA GLU A 728 -25.31 8.97 -24.27
C GLU A 728 -25.54 10.49 -24.09
N MET A 729 -26.72 10.96 -24.53
CA MET A 729 -27.15 12.37 -24.38
C MET A 729 -27.98 12.59 -23.11
N ILE A 730 -28.85 11.64 -22.76
CA ILE A 730 -29.84 11.80 -21.67
C ILE A 730 -29.20 12.04 -20.29
N GLU A 731 -27.94 11.63 -20.12
CA GLU A 731 -27.08 11.89 -18.97
C GLU A 731 -26.86 13.40 -18.74
N HIS A 732 -26.98 14.22 -19.77
CA HIS A 732 -26.84 15.68 -19.71
C HIS A 732 -28.19 16.41 -19.62
N VAL A 733 -29.31 15.70 -19.72
CA VAL A 733 -30.65 16.29 -19.64
C VAL A 733 -30.99 16.70 -18.20
N GLY A 734 -30.62 15.87 -17.22
CA GLY A 734 -30.97 16.07 -15.81
C GLY A 734 -32.32 15.45 -15.44
N HIS A 735 -32.45 15.05 -14.16
CA HIS A 735 -33.60 14.29 -13.65
C HIS A 735 -34.95 14.97 -13.93
N GLU A 736 -35.01 16.29 -13.77
CA GLU A 736 -36.21 17.10 -13.86
C GLU A 736 -36.73 17.24 -15.31
N TYR A 737 -35.89 17.01 -16.32
CA TYR A 737 -36.19 17.31 -17.73
C TYR A 737 -36.30 16.06 -18.61
N MET A 738 -36.20 14.85 -18.05
CA MET A 738 -36.30 13.61 -18.84
C MET A 738 -37.70 13.43 -19.47
N ASP A 739 -38.75 13.90 -18.80
CA ASP A 739 -40.12 13.87 -19.31
C ASP A 739 -40.26 14.81 -20.54
N ASP A 740 -39.65 15.99 -20.49
CA ASP A 740 -39.58 16.92 -21.63
C ASP A 740 -38.77 16.34 -22.80
N PHE A 741 -37.70 15.58 -22.51
CA PHE A 741 -36.90 14.89 -23.51
C PHE A 741 -37.73 13.86 -24.30
N PHE A 742 -38.48 13.00 -23.60
CA PHE A 742 -39.37 12.05 -24.27
C PHE A 742 -40.54 12.73 -24.99
N SER A 743 -41.08 13.81 -24.43
CA SER A 743 -42.11 14.62 -25.11
C SER A 743 -41.61 15.19 -26.44
N SER A 744 -40.37 15.68 -26.48
CA SER A 744 -39.74 16.20 -27.69
C SER A 744 -39.49 15.08 -28.71
N CYS A 745 -39.01 13.92 -28.28
CA CYS A 745 -38.81 12.76 -29.16
C CYS A 745 -40.13 12.28 -29.76
N GLU A 746 -41.18 12.13 -28.95
CA GLU A 746 -42.55 11.78 -29.39
C GLU A 746 -43.06 12.78 -30.43
N TYR A 747 -42.84 14.07 -30.18
CA TYR A 747 -43.27 15.10 -31.11
C TYR A 747 -42.52 15.01 -32.45
N HIS A 748 -41.20 14.89 -32.45
CA HIS A 748 -40.41 14.93 -33.69
C HIS A 748 -40.39 13.61 -34.47
N LEU A 749 -40.82 12.49 -33.89
CA LEU A 749 -40.86 11.21 -34.58
C LEU A 749 -42.02 11.16 -35.59
N ALA A 750 -41.77 10.76 -36.83
CA ALA A 750 -42.82 10.52 -37.83
C ALA A 750 -43.70 9.33 -37.42
N GLU A 751 -44.91 9.22 -37.97
CA GLU A 751 -45.96 8.28 -37.55
C GLU A 751 -45.45 6.84 -37.34
N HIS A 752 -44.68 6.32 -38.31
CA HIS A 752 -44.10 4.97 -38.30
C HIS A 752 -42.61 4.94 -37.95
N GLY A 753 -42.17 5.88 -37.12
CA GLY A 753 -40.76 6.05 -36.79
C GLY A 753 -40.26 5.12 -35.70
N LEU A 754 -38.94 4.92 -35.68
CA LEU A 754 -38.23 4.24 -34.59
C LEU A 754 -37.32 5.23 -33.86
N PHE A 755 -37.27 5.11 -32.54
CA PHE A 755 -36.35 5.84 -31.69
C PHE A 755 -35.37 4.87 -31.02
N VAL A 756 -34.07 5.07 -31.24
CA VAL A 756 -32.99 4.32 -30.59
C VAL A 756 -32.30 5.20 -29.57
N LEU A 757 -32.26 4.78 -28.31
CA LEU A 757 -31.60 5.47 -27.21
C LEU A 757 -30.50 4.58 -26.62
N GLN A 758 -29.26 5.05 -26.68
CA GLN A 758 -28.16 4.52 -25.86
C GLN A 758 -27.95 5.42 -24.66
N PHE A 759 -27.80 4.85 -23.45
CA PHE A 759 -27.55 5.64 -22.26
C PHE A 759 -26.89 4.83 -21.14
N ILE A 760 -25.96 5.51 -20.46
CA ILE A 760 -25.37 5.06 -19.21
C ILE A 760 -26.42 5.14 -18.10
N ALA A 761 -26.63 4.04 -17.40
CA ALA A 761 -27.55 3.95 -16.29
C ALA A 761 -26.83 3.58 -15.00
N VAL A 762 -27.22 4.21 -13.90
CA VAL A 762 -26.87 3.71 -12.57
C VAL A 762 -27.91 2.68 -12.13
N SER A 763 -27.48 1.66 -11.37
CA SER A 763 -28.41 0.75 -10.70
C SER A 763 -29.46 1.51 -9.86
N GLU A 764 -30.69 0.99 -9.86
CA GLU A 764 -31.84 1.63 -9.20
C GLU A 764 -31.57 1.93 -7.71
N GLU A 765 -30.88 1.03 -7.02
CA GLU A 765 -30.48 1.21 -5.63
C GLU A 765 -29.66 2.49 -5.38
N LEU A 766 -28.81 2.85 -6.35
CA LEU A 766 -27.86 3.96 -6.21
C LEU A 766 -28.41 5.27 -6.77
N TYR A 767 -29.44 5.22 -7.61
CA TYR A 767 -29.94 6.37 -8.37
C TYR A 767 -30.23 7.58 -7.49
N ASP A 768 -31.08 7.38 -6.48
CA ASP A 768 -31.54 8.44 -5.58
C ASP A 768 -30.40 9.01 -4.73
N LYS A 769 -29.38 8.19 -4.44
CA LYS A 769 -28.17 8.59 -3.70
C LYS A 769 -27.22 9.42 -4.56
N LEU A 770 -26.93 8.98 -5.78
CA LEU A 770 -25.97 9.67 -6.66
C LEU A 770 -26.57 10.95 -7.24
N ARG A 771 -27.87 10.97 -7.58
CA ARG A 771 -28.50 12.18 -8.13
C ARG A 771 -28.49 13.36 -7.13
N LYS A 772 -28.69 13.10 -5.84
CA LYS A 772 -28.82 14.13 -4.79
C LYS A 772 -27.49 14.59 -4.21
N ARG A 773 -26.38 13.91 -4.49
CA ARG A 773 -25.09 14.17 -3.84
C ARG A 773 -24.08 14.78 -4.81
N PRO A 774 -23.26 15.74 -4.34
CA PRO A 774 -22.04 16.09 -5.04
C PRO A 774 -21.09 14.89 -5.00
N GLU A 775 -20.52 14.55 -6.15
CA GLU A 775 -19.54 13.49 -6.31
C GLU A 775 -18.45 13.91 -7.28
N PHE A 776 -17.38 13.11 -7.36
CA PHE A 776 -16.21 13.39 -8.18
C PHE A 776 -16.57 13.74 -9.64
N ILE A 777 -17.39 12.91 -10.28
CA ILE A 777 -17.78 13.11 -11.69
C ILE A 777 -18.45 14.47 -11.90
N LYS A 778 -19.41 14.84 -11.05
CA LYS A 778 -20.15 16.11 -11.16
C LYS A 778 -19.33 17.33 -10.79
N GLU A 779 -18.28 17.17 -9.99
CA GLU A 779 -17.43 18.29 -9.57
C GLU A 779 -16.29 18.55 -10.57
N TYR A 780 -15.67 17.49 -11.09
CA TYR A 780 -14.44 17.60 -11.87
C TYR A 780 -14.61 17.33 -13.37
N ILE A 781 -15.59 16.51 -13.80
CA ILE A 781 -15.65 16.00 -15.17
C ILE A 781 -16.90 16.45 -15.93
N PHE A 782 -18.09 16.15 -15.40
CA PHE A 782 -19.39 16.45 -16.03
C PHE A 782 -20.27 17.30 -15.10
N PRO A 783 -20.01 18.61 -14.99
CA PRO A 783 -20.86 19.52 -14.22
C PRO A 783 -22.31 19.48 -14.73
N GLY A 784 -23.27 19.21 -13.83
CA GLY A 784 -24.70 19.10 -14.19
C GLY A 784 -25.12 17.73 -14.73
N GLY A 785 -24.18 16.80 -14.95
CA GLY A 785 -24.50 15.44 -15.38
C GLY A 785 -25.36 14.69 -14.36
N CYS A 786 -26.30 13.91 -14.85
CA CYS A 786 -27.18 13.05 -14.06
C CYS A 786 -27.42 11.72 -14.78
N LEU A 787 -26.72 10.67 -14.35
CA LEU A 787 -26.98 9.32 -14.83
C LEU A 787 -28.41 8.89 -14.43
N PRO A 788 -29.30 8.52 -15.37
CA PRO A 788 -30.60 7.96 -15.04
C PRO A 788 -30.48 6.55 -14.45
N SER A 789 -31.59 6.01 -13.93
CA SER A 789 -31.79 4.57 -13.82
C SER A 789 -32.72 4.09 -14.93
N LEU A 790 -32.68 2.78 -15.25
CA LEU A 790 -33.59 2.20 -16.23
C LEU A 790 -35.06 2.46 -15.86
N ALA A 791 -35.42 2.36 -14.57
CA ALA A 791 -36.77 2.64 -14.11
C ALA A 791 -37.17 4.11 -14.32
N ARG A 792 -36.25 5.06 -14.10
CA ARG A 792 -36.51 6.47 -14.38
C ARG A 792 -36.73 6.73 -15.87
N VAL A 793 -35.93 6.13 -16.75
CA VAL A 793 -36.07 6.28 -18.21
C VAL A 793 -37.43 5.73 -18.67
N VAL A 794 -37.79 4.52 -18.24
CA VAL A 794 -39.09 3.93 -18.58
C VAL A 794 -40.24 4.77 -18.03
N SER A 795 -40.15 5.28 -16.80
CA SER A 795 -41.16 6.16 -16.24
C SER A 795 -41.29 7.49 -16.99
N ALA A 796 -40.18 8.10 -17.41
CA ALA A 796 -40.20 9.32 -18.22
C ALA A 796 -40.92 9.08 -19.55
N MET A 797 -40.54 8.00 -20.22
CA MET A 797 -41.15 7.56 -21.47
C MET A 797 -42.66 7.36 -21.31
N THR A 798 -43.10 6.60 -20.31
CA THR A 798 -44.54 6.33 -20.12
C THR A 798 -45.36 7.56 -19.75
N ASN A 799 -44.77 8.53 -19.06
CA ASN A 799 -45.48 9.74 -18.63
C ASN A 799 -45.68 10.74 -19.77
N SER A 800 -44.83 10.69 -20.79
CA SER A 800 -44.64 11.80 -21.74
C SER A 800 -44.71 11.38 -23.21
N SER A 801 -44.97 10.10 -23.49
CA SER A 801 -45.03 9.57 -24.86
C SER A 801 -45.98 8.38 -24.95
N SER A 802 -46.31 8.01 -26.19
CA SER A 802 -47.06 6.80 -26.54
C SER A 802 -46.14 5.62 -26.86
N PHE A 803 -44.85 5.75 -26.54
CA PHE A 803 -43.84 4.78 -26.92
C PHE A 803 -43.98 3.44 -26.18
N CYS A 804 -43.70 2.38 -26.93
CA CYS A 804 -43.52 1.02 -26.45
C CYS A 804 -42.06 0.61 -26.63
N VAL A 805 -41.53 -0.09 -25.63
CA VAL A 805 -40.19 -0.68 -25.67
C VAL A 805 -40.23 -1.91 -26.57
N GLN A 806 -39.47 -1.89 -27.66
CA GLN A 806 -39.36 -3.00 -28.60
C GLN A 806 -38.12 -3.86 -28.35
N HIS A 807 -37.07 -3.26 -27.79
CA HIS A 807 -35.82 -3.96 -27.49
C HIS A 807 -35.05 -3.27 -26.37
N VAL A 808 -34.34 -4.05 -25.55
CA VAL A 808 -33.41 -3.57 -24.52
C VAL A 808 -32.20 -4.49 -24.49
N GLU A 809 -31.02 -3.91 -24.65
CA GLU A 809 -29.75 -4.63 -24.49
C GLU A 809 -28.83 -3.86 -23.57
N ASN A 810 -28.14 -4.56 -22.67
CA ASN A 810 -27.13 -3.98 -21.78
C ASN A 810 -25.73 -4.26 -22.35
N ILE A 811 -25.04 -3.22 -22.80
CA ILE A 811 -23.68 -3.27 -23.32
C ILE A 811 -22.63 -2.81 -22.29
N GLY A 812 -23.04 -2.57 -21.03
CA GLY A 812 -22.18 -1.99 -20.00
C GLY A 812 -20.91 -2.78 -19.67
N ASP A 813 -20.91 -4.12 -19.86
CA ASP A 813 -19.73 -4.96 -19.63
C ASP A 813 -18.58 -4.61 -20.62
N HIS A 814 -18.89 -4.03 -21.79
CA HIS A 814 -17.90 -3.57 -22.77
C HIS A 814 -17.28 -2.20 -22.42
N TYR A 815 -17.97 -1.41 -21.60
CA TYR A 815 -17.53 -0.05 -21.26
C TYR A 815 -16.26 -0.07 -20.39
N TYR A 816 -16.10 -1.11 -19.53
CA TYR A 816 -14.86 -1.32 -18.78
C TYR A 816 -13.66 -1.42 -19.73
N THR A 817 -13.74 -2.27 -20.76
CA THR A 817 -12.67 -2.46 -21.74
C THR A 817 -12.39 -1.17 -22.51
N THR A 818 -13.44 -0.46 -22.94
CA THR A 818 -13.33 0.85 -23.59
C THR A 818 -12.54 1.85 -22.73
N LEU A 819 -12.91 2.01 -21.46
CA LEU A 819 -12.26 2.95 -20.54
C LEU A 819 -10.81 2.56 -20.22
N MET A 820 -10.50 1.26 -20.16
CA MET A 820 -9.12 0.81 -19.98
C MET A 820 -8.26 1.10 -21.21
N HIS A 821 -8.78 0.94 -22.43
CA HIS A 821 -8.07 1.37 -23.64
C HIS A 821 -7.83 2.88 -23.64
N TRP A 822 -8.86 3.69 -23.32
CA TRP A 822 -8.70 5.14 -23.21
C TRP A 822 -7.66 5.52 -22.16
N ARG A 823 -7.69 4.91 -20.99
CA ARG A 823 -6.73 5.14 -19.92
C ARG A 823 -5.31 4.80 -20.37
N ASP A 824 -5.11 3.64 -20.96
CA ASP A 824 -3.79 3.16 -21.35
C ASP A 824 -3.23 4.02 -22.51
N ASN A 825 -4.05 4.41 -23.49
CA ASN A 825 -3.68 5.35 -24.53
C ASN A 825 -3.34 6.74 -23.97
N PHE A 826 -4.15 7.24 -23.02
CA PHE A 826 -3.93 8.53 -22.36
C PHE A 826 -2.60 8.56 -21.61
N VAL A 827 -2.31 7.53 -20.82
CA VAL A 827 -1.05 7.40 -20.07
C VAL A 827 0.14 7.28 -21.03
N ALA A 828 0.02 6.50 -22.11
CA ALA A 828 1.06 6.38 -23.13
C ALA A 828 1.37 7.71 -23.83
N ASN A 829 0.36 8.58 -24.00
CA ASN A 829 0.48 9.88 -24.64
C ASN A 829 0.65 11.06 -23.65
N ARG A 830 0.94 10.81 -22.36
CA ARG A 830 1.07 11.85 -21.31
C ARG A 830 1.97 13.02 -21.71
N LYS A 831 3.10 12.75 -22.37
CA LYS A 831 4.03 13.81 -22.84
C LYS A 831 3.40 14.72 -23.89
N LYS A 832 2.57 14.17 -24.79
CA LYS A 832 1.84 14.95 -25.80
C LYS A 832 0.72 15.76 -25.16
N VAL A 833 0.03 15.18 -24.16
CA VAL A 833 -0.98 15.92 -23.36
C VAL A 833 -0.35 17.12 -22.67
N ALA A 834 0.82 16.95 -22.04
CA ALA A 834 1.56 18.07 -21.44
C ALA A 834 1.97 19.14 -22.47
N ALA A 835 2.36 18.73 -23.68
CA ALA A 835 2.71 19.64 -24.77
C ALA A 835 1.52 20.49 -25.28
N LEU A 836 0.28 20.02 -25.08
CA LEU A 836 -0.94 20.80 -25.34
C LEU A 836 -1.26 21.82 -24.24
N GLY A 837 -0.45 21.90 -23.18
CA GLY A 837 -0.60 22.88 -22.09
C GLY A 837 -1.36 22.37 -20.86
N PHE A 838 -1.69 21.08 -20.78
CA PHE A 838 -2.34 20.49 -19.60
C PHE A 838 -1.32 20.13 -18.52
N ASP A 839 -1.60 20.53 -17.28
CA ASP A 839 -0.71 20.31 -16.15
C ASP A 839 -0.85 18.91 -15.53
N GLU A 840 0.04 18.59 -14.59
CA GLU A 840 0.04 17.32 -13.86
C GLU A 840 -1.26 17.10 -13.05
N THR A 841 -1.85 18.17 -12.52
CA THR A 841 -3.12 18.15 -11.80
C THR A 841 -4.26 17.67 -12.70
N PHE A 842 -4.37 18.24 -13.90
CA PHE A 842 -5.34 17.84 -14.90
C PHE A 842 -5.11 16.39 -15.33
N MET A 843 -3.86 16.00 -15.60
CA MET A 843 -3.56 14.64 -16.04
C MET A 843 -3.91 13.59 -14.98
N ARG A 844 -3.65 13.86 -13.70
CA ARG A 844 -4.08 13.00 -12.58
C ARG A 844 -5.60 12.97 -12.44
N THR A 845 -6.26 14.12 -12.62
CA THR A 845 -7.74 14.19 -12.62
C THR A 845 -8.34 13.31 -13.71
N TRP A 846 -7.80 13.37 -14.93
CA TRP A 846 -8.28 12.58 -16.06
C TRP A 846 -8.00 11.08 -15.88
N GLN A 847 -6.81 10.72 -15.39
CA GLN A 847 -6.46 9.34 -15.08
C GLN A 847 -7.36 8.76 -13.98
N TYR A 848 -7.65 9.54 -12.93
CA TYR A 848 -8.59 9.16 -11.88
C TYR A 848 -9.98 8.94 -12.46
N TYR A 849 -10.46 9.84 -13.31
CA TYR A 849 -11.75 9.73 -13.98
C TYR A 849 -11.90 8.44 -14.78
N LEU A 850 -10.99 8.15 -15.70
CA LEU A 850 -11.07 6.96 -16.55
C LEU A 850 -11.04 5.68 -15.70
N THR A 851 -10.16 5.63 -14.69
CA THR A 851 -10.04 4.47 -13.80
C THR A 851 -11.28 4.31 -12.89
N TYR A 852 -11.82 5.42 -12.38
CA TYR A 852 -13.02 5.43 -11.53
C TYR A 852 -14.23 4.92 -12.30
N CYS A 853 -14.47 5.42 -13.50
CA CYS A 853 -15.55 4.94 -14.36
C CYS A 853 -15.35 3.46 -14.74
N ALA A 854 -14.12 3.04 -15.05
CA ALA A 854 -13.84 1.64 -15.37
C ALA A 854 -14.23 0.71 -14.20
N ALA A 855 -13.91 1.11 -12.97
CA ALA A 855 -14.31 0.37 -11.77
C ALA A 855 -15.84 0.32 -11.57
N MET A 856 -16.56 1.39 -11.90
CA MET A 856 -18.02 1.45 -11.79
C MET A 856 -18.71 0.47 -12.75
N PHE A 857 -18.23 0.36 -13.98
CA PHE A 857 -18.74 -0.61 -14.96
C PHE A 857 -18.33 -2.04 -14.59
N LYS A 858 -17.05 -2.26 -14.23
CA LYS A 858 -16.57 -3.60 -13.83
C LYS A 858 -17.27 -4.16 -12.59
N SER A 859 -17.71 -3.29 -11.68
CA SER A 859 -18.52 -3.68 -10.52
C SER A 859 -20.03 -3.79 -10.80
N ARG A 860 -20.47 -3.50 -12.04
CA ARG A 860 -21.88 -3.41 -12.45
C ARG A 860 -22.72 -2.45 -11.61
N SER A 861 -22.06 -1.46 -11.00
CA SER A 861 -22.73 -0.36 -10.28
C SER A 861 -23.35 0.65 -11.27
N VAL A 862 -22.75 0.74 -12.45
CA VAL A 862 -23.19 1.47 -13.63
C VAL A 862 -23.25 0.50 -14.80
N LEU A 863 -24.20 0.73 -15.70
CA LEU A 863 -24.59 -0.08 -16.84
C LEU A 863 -24.71 0.85 -18.06
N ASP A 864 -24.87 0.28 -19.25
CA ASP A 864 -25.12 1.06 -20.47
C ASP A 864 -26.12 0.29 -21.33
N TYR A 865 -27.23 0.94 -21.67
CA TYR A 865 -28.36 0.30 -22.35
C TYR A 865 -28.56 0.86 -23.74
N GLN A 866 -28.81 0.00 -24.73
CA GLN A 866 -29.37 0.37 -26.01
C GLN A 866 -30.84 -0.08 -26.09
N MET A 867 -31.76 0.89 -26.10
CA MET A 867 -33.21 0.68 -26.16
C MET A 867 -33.77 1.11 -27.52
N VAL A 868 -34.76 0.37 -28.00
CA VAL A 868 -35.53 0.72 -29.21
C VAL A 868 -36.98 0.95 -28.83
N PHE A 869 -37.55 2.04 -29.32
CA PHE A 869 -38.92 2.46 -29.07
C PHE A 869 -39.67 2.65 -30.40
N SER A 870 -40.97 2.35 -30.37
CA SER A 870 -41.93 2.65 -31.44
C SER A 870 -43.26 3.12 -30.83
N ARG A 871 -44.18 3.67 -31.62
CA ARG A 871 -45.55 3.94 -31.15
C ARG A 871 -46.36 2.65 -31.00
N THR A 872 -47.43 2.74 -30.20
CA THR A 872 -48.46 1.70 -30.10
C THR A 872 -49.12 1.42 -31.45
N CYS A 873 -49.46 0.15 -31.70
CA CYS A 873 -50.23 -0.30 -32.87
C CYS A 873 -49.61 0.00 -34.26
N ASP A 874 -48.29 0.22 -34.34
CA ASP A 874 -47.63 0.43 -35.62
C ASP A 874 -47.46 -0.88 -36.42
N ALA A 875 -48.43 -1.17 -37.29
CA ALA A 875 -48.47 -2.40 -38.10
C ALA A 875 -47.30 -2.54 -39.10
N LYS A 876 -46.52 -1.47 -39.35
CA LYS A 876 -45.34 -1.51 -40.23
C LYS A 876 -44.05 -1.89 -39.50
N VAL A 877 -44.05 -1.85 -38.16
CA VAL A 877 -42.94 -2.36 -37.35
C VAL A 877 -43.15 -3.86 -37.13
N PRO A 878 -42.20 -4.74 -37.51
CA PRO A 878 -42.36 -6.17 -37.33
C PRO A 878 -42.68 -6.53 -35.87
N SER A 879 -43.64 -7.46 -35.66
CA SER A 879 -44.05 -7.94 -34.33
C SER A 879 -42.91 -8.48 -33.45
N TYR A 880 -41.76 -8.78 -34.06
CA TYR A 880 -40.48 -9.06 -33.42
C TYR A 880 -39.38 -8.38 -34.23
N LEU A 881 -38.66 -7.43 -33.63
CA LEU A 881 -37.43 -6.91 -34.22
C LEU A 881 -36.35 -8.00 -34.10
N VAL A 882 -36.18 -8.85 -35.11
CA VAL A 882 -34.92 -9.62 -35.23
C VAL A 882 -33.81 -8.60 -35.47
N ILE A 883 -32.95 -8.44 -34.48
CA ILE A 883 -31.69 -7.71 -34.61
C ILE A 883 -30.65 -8.83 -34.79
N GLU A 884 -30.21 -9.05 -36.03
CA GLU A 884 -29.15 -10.03 -36.32
C GLU A 884 -27.82 -9.55 -35.70
N GLU A 885 -27.12 -10.43 -34.97
CA GLU A 885 -25.86 -10.17 -34.20
C GLU A 885 -24.58 -10.04 -35.05
#